data_AF-A0A9W8N769-F1
#
_entry.id   AF-A0A9W8N769-F1
#
_cell.length_a   1.000
_cell.length_b   1.000
_cell.length_c   1.000
_cell.angle_alpha   90.00
_cell.angle_beta   90.00
_cell.angle_gamma   90.00
#
_symmetry.space_group_name_H-M   'P 1'
#
loop_
_entity.id
_entity.type
_entity.pdbx_description
1 polymer ?
#
loop_
_entity_poly.entity_id
_entity_poly.type
_entity_poly.pdbx_seq_one_letter_code
_entity_poly.pdbx_strand_id
1 'polypeptide(L)'
;MRTAWKSAIAAYIAFYSHGVTSLPHSAPSTLSQENKPVCQAPISPFDYSAKIRSQDEDTGLCFLAEAPISDLLMTRQASADDDYSCSETKPCKNGACCPKATGFCNYGEKACGTTGTSPNDVCWSNCDAHAECGRNSDPPGKKCPLNVCCSQFGFCGTTEDFCKKTDDDETSCQSNCDQPGSGSSGGDVQKRVIGYYEGWAHDRECQNMNFKDIPVGALTHAYFSFAYITPGTFLVAPMDDLKADLFEDFTAIKSRNPGLKTIVAVGGWTFNDPGATQTVFSDMVSSAENRKKFIGNLMGFMRKYGFDGVDFDWEYPGAPDRGGKEEDGKNFVTFLKELDDVNKQQPEKYIVSFTVPTSYWYLRWFDLKAIDHVDWVNVMSYDLHGIWDSTNPIGNQVLAHTNLTEIKLALDLFWRNDVDAGKLNLGLGFYGRSFQLSDPTCHSPGCQFKGGASPGPCSQNSGTLTYREIMDVIKNNKLKPYYDKENAVKYITWNQDQWVSYDDAETFKQKIDFANKLGLGGLLIWAIDQDTDDLQALRGVVGENNLKLFQKEAQNKDLWEGVSVPDCYVTDCGGHCNPGWVKVTTQPCGGAKFLTRHSTEKDSELCCPLDGAPSEDDCRWRGSAPSCNGHCQENEVTVELNRWGDGKYCEDGNKAYCCDTSLDNTCYWTGEGQRCNGDDEAITFAGTFLERLADIAGTFFGLVGLVLEEALDEANIDLLKLYCCPKKDINNWENCAWYGKPGSCFDNHCPIGHSVQLTTNAYGEGEDCGIRLERSRVFCCDPAGGQSPFLPVSLDKLFPNPPEGDDVDTDYELETDDTWGTGKAKVSDDEPSDAAFQFVVMASPEELQTSLDRRDGSHWLLNCENTTDAEEAQTIKMVCTDVSEDSNCHKIGLGHGVPGTILQMPPGCGIGKYAVAVDMKPSSHQILPRRVRRSLSHKPIVYDLTFDYDFTRVPRDIGDTQVRIDFSNEVGYWDEVVAAAASKRKSKRSLEEVHGNHVRWLEEEYRDDAHFGLASRDELHARWFGSGIIEWLHRGRDVAVPSARWPPARAG
;
A
#
# COMPACT_ATOMS: atom_id res chain seq x y z
N MET A 1 -22.98 59.72 10.45
CA MET A 1 -22.39 60.73 9.53
C MET A 1 -22.56 60.27 8.08
N ARG A 2 -22.16 61.08 7.11
CA ARG A 2 -22.46 61.04 5.66
C ARG A 2 -22.54 59.67 4.94
N THR A 3 -23.50 59.61 4.01
CA THR A 3 -23.62 58.77 2.79
C THR A 3 -22.39 58.91 1.84
N ALA A 4 -22.13 58.10 0.79
CA ALA A 4 -23.04 57.76 -0.33
C ALA A 4 -22.45 56.78 -1.39
N TRP A 5 -23.33 56.00 -2.06
CA TRP A 5 -23.37 55.63 -3.51
C TRP A 5 -22.22 54.80 -4.15
N LYS A 6 -22.38 53.91 -5.16
CA LYS A 6 -23.25 53.68 -6.36
C LYS A 6 -22.92 54.50 -7.64
N SER A 7 -22.48 53.82 -8.72
CA SER A 7 -22.68 54.09 -10.19
C SER A 7 -21.80 53.14 -11.04
N ALA A 8 -22.16 52.39 -12.09
CA ALA A 8 -23.41 51.97 -12.76
C ALA A 8 -23.86 52.60 -14.12
N ILE A 9 -23.89 51.74 -15.16
CA ILE A 9 -24.90 51.63 -16.27
C ILE A 9 -24.80 52.50 -17.57
N ALA A 10 -25.28 51.88 -18.68
CA ALA A 10 -25.70 52.41 -20.01
C ALA A 10 -24.61 52.65 -21.10
N ALA A 11 -24.85 52.45 -22.42
CA ALA A 11 -25.99 51.93 -23.24
C ALA A 11 -25.41 51.13 -24.46
N TYR A 12 -26.10 50.40 -25.36
CA TYR A 12 -27.40 50.42 -26.08
C TYR A 12 -27.88 48.94 -26.32
N ILE A 13 -29.14 48.50 -26.50
CA ILE A 13 -30.33 48.92 -27.30
C ILE A 13 -30.19 48.63 -28.83
N ALA A 14 -31.10 47.95 -29.58
CA ALA A 14 -32.25 47.06 -29.27
C ALA A 14 -32.90 46.40 -30.54
N PHE A 15 -33.54 45.22 -30.37
CA PHE A 15 -34.80 44.70 -31.00
C PHE A 15 -35.01 44.36 -32.52
N TYR A 16 -35.90 43.35 -32.73
CA TYR A 16 -36.68 42.92 -33.93
C TYR A 16 -35.95 42.41 -35.21
N SER A 17 -36.62 41.80 -36.22
CA SER A 17 -37.36 40.50 -36.29
C SER A 17 -37.89 40.23 -37.71
N HIS A 18 -38.13 38.96 -38.11
CA HIS A 18 -38.79 38.52 -39.37
C HIS A 18 -38.07 38.96 -40.69
N GLY A 19 -38.06 38.23 -41.80
CA GLY A 19 -38.58 36.89 -42.13
C GLY A 19 -39.02 36.77 -43.60
N VAL A 20 -39.01 35.54 -44.15
CA VAL A 20 -39.88 35.02 -45.25
C VAL A 20 -39.50 35.30 -46.74
N THR A 21 -39.35 34.20 -47.51
CA THR A 21 -39.38 34.03 -49.00
C THR A 21 -38.26 34.66 -49.86
N SER A 22 -37.96 34.18 -51.09
CA SER A 22 -38.72 33.30 -52.02
C SER A 22 -37.86 32.34 -52.88
N LEU A 23 -38.45 31.21 -53.29
CA LEU A 23 -37.99 30.33 -54.39
C LEU A 23 -38.19 30.99 -55.77
N PRO A 24 -37.57 30.50 -56.87
CA PRO A 24 -38.32 29.56 -57.73
C PRO A 24 -37.50 28.43 -58.42
N HIS A 25 -38.18 27.29 -58.65
CA HIS A 25 -38.20 26.39 -59.83
C HIS A 25 -36.98 26.36 -60.79
N SER A 26 -36.47 25.20 -61.27
CA SER A 26 -37.24 24.06 -61.85
C SER A 26 -36.46 22.73 -61.94
N ALA A 27 -37.19 21.60 -62.02
CA ALA A 27 -36.71 20.24 -62.33
C ALA A 27 -36.77 19.95 -63.87
N PRO A 28 -36.45 18.74 -64.44
CA PRO A 28 -36.21 17.42 -63.81
C PRO A 28 -35.10 16.53 -64.47
N SER A 29 -35.19 15.21 -64.19
CA SER A 29 -34.78 14.01 -64.97
C SER A 29 -33.38 13.34 -64.81
N THR A 30 -33.38 12.27 -63.99
CA THR A 30 -32.91 10.89 -64.28
C THR A 30 -31.41 10.51 -64.48
N LEU A 31 -31.04 9.45 -63.73
CA LEU A 31 -30.11 8.33 -64.03
C LEU A 31 -28.57 8.50 -63.86
N SER A 32 -28.07 7.80 -62.81
CA SER A 32 -26.85 6.98 -62.70
C SER A 32 -25.47 7.48 -63.20
N GLN A 33 -24.57 7.68 -62.22
CA GLN A 33 -23.11 7.40 -62.17
C GLN A 33 -22.31 7.18 -63.48
N GLU A 34 -21.24 7.98 -63.70
CA GLU A 34 -19.84 7.51 -63.54
C GLU A 34 -18.74 8.63 -63.61
N ASN A 35 -17.65 8.40 -62.87
CA ASN A 35 -16.23 8.83 -62.95
C ASN A 35 -15.68 10.16 -63.59
N LYS A 36 -14.90 10.89 -62.75
CA LYS A 36 -13.49 11.41 -62.85
C LYS A 36 -12.75 11.57 -64.21
N PRO A 37 -11.85 12.56 -64.38
CA PRO A 37 -10.41 12.53 -63.94
C PRO A 37 -10.00 13.82 -63.15
N VAL A 38 -8.77 14.36 -62.95
CA VAL A 38 -7.35 14.24 -63.42
C VAL A 38 -6.43 14.60 -62.20
N CYS A 39 -5.40 13.85 -61.75
CA CYS A 39 -3.94 13.75 -62.11
C CYS A 39 -3.09 15.06 -61.97
N GLN A 40 -1.80 15.07 -61.57
CA GLN A 40 -0.78 14.00 -61.38
C GLN A 40 0.32 14.39 -60.32
N ALA A 41 1.30 13.52 -60.03
CA ALA A 41 2.27 13.58 -58.88
C ALA A 41 3.73 13.93 -59.25
N PRO A 42 4.71 13.91 -58.29
CA PRO A 42 5.69 12.80 -58.28
C PRO A 42 6.29 12.34 -56.91
N ILE A 43 6.42 11.01 -56.77
CA ILE A 43 7.51 10.13 -56.24
C ILE A 43 8.48 10.62 -55.13
N SER A 44 8.73 9.73 -54.15
CA SER A 44 9.85 9.67 -53.18
C SER A 44 10.55 8.29 -53.26
N PRO A 45 11.84 8.09 -52.90
CA PRO A 45 12.63 6.97 -53.45
C PRO A 45 12.64 5.63 -52.68
N PHE A 46 11.79 5.42 -51.66
CA PHE A 46 11.82 4.21 -50.81
C PHE A 46 10.44 3.51 -50.69
N ASP A 47 10.14 2.52 -51.56
CA ASP A 47 9.03 1.54 -51.43
C ASP A 47 9.22 0.36 -52.41
N TYR A 48 8.93 -0.88 -51.98
CA TYR A 48 8.61 -2.01 -52.86
C TYR A 48 7.62 -3.03 -52.25
N SER A 49 6.33 -2.68 -52.17
CA SER A 49 5.12 -3.55 -52.24
C SER A 49 4.81 -4.53 -51.07
N ALA A 50 3.66 -4.48 -50.37
CA ALA A 50 2.21 -4.57 -50.74
C ALA A 50 1.67 -6.03 -50.86
N LYS A 51 0.50 -6.38 -50.25
CA LYS A 51 -0.85 -6.24 -50.87
C LYS A 51 -2.05 -6.79 -50.03
N ILE A 52 -3.20 -6.08 -50.04
CA ILE A 52 -4.62 -6.57 -50.25
C ILE A 52 -5.29 -7.41 -49.11
N ARG A 53 -6.56 -7.24 -48.66
CA ARG A 53 -7.77 -6.48 -49.13
C ARG A 53 -8.98 -6.45 -48.13
N SER A 54 -9.87 -5.44 -48.23
CA SER A 54 -11.37 -5.44 -48.18
C SER A 54 -12.18 -6.08 -47.01
N GLN A 55 -13.37 -5.61 -46.57
CA GLN A 55 -14.25 -4.44 -46.88
C GLN A 55 -15.42 -4.34 -45.85
N ASP A 56 -15.98 -3.12 -45.67
CA ASP A 56 -17.42 -2.68 -45.59
C ASP A 56 -18.50 -3.48 -44.77
N GLU A 57 -19.56 -2.92 -44.17
CA GLU A 57 -20.05 -1.53 -43.91
C GLU A 57 -21.11 -1.47 -42.75
N ASP A 58 -21.62 -0.27 -42.43
CA ASP A 58 -22.20 0.24 -41.14
C ASP A 58 -23.77 0.19 -40.96
N THR A 59 -24.30 0.69 -39.81
CA THR A 59 -25.72 1.01 -39.39
C THR A 59 -26.63 -0.16 -38.92
N GLY A 60 -27.71 -0.06 -38.08
CA GLY A 60 -28.44 0.97 -37.28
C GLY A 60 -29.87 0.44 -36.86
N LEU A 61 -30.74 0.96 -35.96
CA LEU A 61 -30.78 2.05 -34.93
C LEU A 61 -32.09 1.97 -34.03
N CYS A 62 -32.04 2.47 -32.76
CA CYS A 62 -33.12 3.07 -31.88
C CYS A 62 -34.35 2.32 -31.23
N PHE A 63 -34.29 2.15 -29.88
CA PHE A 63 -35.21 2.61 -28.77
C PHE A 63 -36.66 2.08 -28.41
N LEU A 64 -36.99 2.28 -27.10
CA LEU A 64 -38.29 2.27 -26.32
C LEU A 64 -38.76 0.92 -25.67
N ALA A 65 -39.46 0.83 -24.51
CA ALA A 65 -39.64 1.65 -23.27
C ALA A 65 -40.44 0.87 -22.14
N GLU A 66 -40.28 1.25 -20.85
CA GLU A 66 -41.15 1.15 -19.61
C GLU A 66 -42.28 0.08 -19.37
N ALA A 67 -42.67 -0.36 -18.14
CA ALA A 67 -42.06 -0.36 -16.78
C ALA A 67 -42.66 -1.42 -15.73
N PRO A 68 -43.52 -1.15 -14.69
CA PRO A 68 -43.21 -1.62 -13.30
C PRO A 68 -44.32 -2.16 -12.30
N ILE A 69 -43.87 -2.59 -11.08
CA ILE A 69 -44.50 -2.53 -9.71
C ILE A 69 -45.54 -3.60 -9.18
N SER A 70 -45.32 -4.13 -7.93
CA SER A 70 -46.28 -4.21 -6.77
C SER A 70 -46.22 -5.43 -5.79
N ASP A 71 -45.98 -5.13 -4.50
CA ASP A 71 -46.22 -5.78 -3.17
C ASP A 71 -47.26 -6.91 -2.93
N LEU A 72 -47.04 -7.73 -1.86
CA LEU A 72 -47.85 -7.69 -0.61
C LEU A 72 -47.21 -8.41 0.63
N LEU A 73 -47.68 -8.09 1.84
CA LEU A 73 -47.22 -8.61 3.16
C LEU A 73 -48.07 -9.80 3.71
N MET A 74 -47.65 -10.44 4.81
CA MET A 74 -48.42 -10.49 6.08
C MET A 74 -47.66 -11.07 7.31
N THR A 75 -48.19 -10.81 8.51
CA THR A 75 -47.54 -10.95 9.85
C THR A 75 -48.14 -12.03 10.75
N ARG A 76 -47.42 -12.45 11.81
CA ARG A 76 -48.03 -12.82 13.12
C ARG A 76 -47.05 -12.70 14.31
N GLN A 77 -47.60 -12.48 15.51
CA GLN A 77 -46.89 -12.24 16.77
C GLN A 77 -46.94 -13.46 17.71
N ALA A 78 -46.02 -13.52 18.67
CA ALA A 78 -46.13 -14.35 19.88
C ALA A 78 -46.37 -13.47 21.13
N SER A 79 -46.90 -14.06 22.21
CA SER A 79 -47.14 -13.37 23.49
C SER A 79 -46.88 -14.31 24.66
N ALA A 80 -46.35 -13.79 25.77
CA ALA A 80 -45.93 -14.58 26.93
C ALA A 80 -47.12 -15.17 27.72
N ASP A 81 -47.26 -16.50 27.70
CA ASP A 81 -48.00 -17.31 28.69
C ASP A 81 -47.55 -18.78 28.60
N ASP A 82 -46.27 -19.06 28.95
CA ASP A 82 -45.69 -20.40 28.88
C ASP A 82 -46.03 -21.22 30.14
N ASP A 83 -47.33 -21.36 30.37
CA ASP A 83 -47.92 -22.26 31.34
C ASP A 83 -47.62 -23.72 30.97
N TYR A 84 -46.66 -24.31 31.70
CA TYR A 84 -46.26 -25.72 31.67
C TYR A 84 -47.37 -26.70 32.11
N SER A 85 -48.58 -26.23 32.46
CA SER A 85 -49.74 -27.09 32.65
C SER A 85 -50.31 -27.58 31.32
N CYS A 86 -50.91 -28.76 31.36
CA CYS A 86 -51.43 -29.48 30.20
C CYS A 86 -52.71 -30.26 30.54
N SER A 87 -53.49 -30.63 29.53
CA SER A 87 -54.73 -31.39 29.69
C SER A 87 -55.07 -32.17 28.42
N GLU A 88 -56.15 -32.96 28.47
CA GLU A 88 -56.78 -33.64 27.32
C GLU A 88 -56.99 -32.74 26.08
N THR A 89 -57.09 -31.41 26.27
CA THR A 89 -57.27 -30.43 25.17
C THR A 89 -56.14 -29.40 25.05
N LYS A 90 -55.16 -29.42 25.95
CA LYS A 90 -53.97 -28.54 25.94
C LYS A 90 -52.70 -29.41 25.98
N PRO A 91 -52.11 -29.79 24.83
CA PRO A 91 -50.85 -30.51 24.81
C PRO A 91 -49.70 -29.62 25.27
N CYS A 92 -48.59 -30.23 25.67
CA CYS A 92 -47.38 -29.53 26.10
C CYS A 92 -46.73 -28.75 24.94
N LYS A 93 -46.58 -27.43 25.11
CA LYS A 93 -45.99 -26.51 24.10
C LYS A 93 -44.57 -26.90 23.70
N ASN A 94 -43.80 -27.47 24.63
CA ASN A 94 -42.43 -27.95 24.42
C ASN A 94 -42.33 -29.40 23.89
N GLY A 95 -43.46 -30.03 23.52
CA GLY A 95 -43.48 -31.41 23.01
C GLY A 95 -43.29 -32.50 24.07
N ALA A 96 -43.13 -32.19 25.36
CA ALA A 96 -43.01 -33.19 26.42
C ALA A 96 -44.32 -33.98 26.65
N CYS A 97 -44.24 -35.11 27.35
CA CYS A 97 -45.42 -35.90 27.71
C CYS A 97 -46.34 -35.10 28.64
N CYS A 98 -47.66 -35.16 28.40
CA CYS A 98 -48.66 -34.60 29.30
C CYS A 98 -49.25 -35.66 30.24
N PRO A 99 -48.86 -35.75 31.52
CA PRO A 99 -49.28 -36.84 32.39
C PRO A 99 -50.68 -36.59 32.97
N LYS A 100 -51.57 -37.58 32.91
CA LYS A 100 -52.93 -37.47 33.45
C LYS A 100 -52.97 -37.30 34.97
N ALA A 101 -51.92 -37.73 35.66
CA ALA A 101 -51.81 -37.70 37.12
C ALA A 101 -51.35 -36.34 37.67
N THR A 102 -50.64 -35.53 36.89
CA THR A 102 -50.09 -34.23 37.33
C THR A 102 -50.70 -33.04 36.61
N GLY A 103 -51.04 -33.17 35.32
CA GLY A 103 -51.39 -32.03 34.48
C GLY A 103 -50.21 -31.08 34.23
N PHE A 104 -48.96 -31.53 34.39
CA PHE A 104 -47.74 -30.74 34.16
C PHE A 104 -46.74 -31.50 33.29
N CYS A 105 -46.21 -30.83 32.27
CA CYS A 105 -45.33 -31.38 31.24
C CYS A 105 -44.02 -31.98 31.79
N ASN A 106 -43.72 -33.24 31.49
CA ASN A 106 -42.55 -33.96 32.01
C ASN A 106 -42.18 -35.17 31.12
N TYR A 107 -41.12 -35.92 31.49
CA TYR A 107 -40.62 -37.09 30.75
C TYR A 107 -40.46 -38.34 31.64
N GLY A 108 -40.27 -39.50 31.00
CA GLY A 108 -40.00 -40.79 31.66
C GLY A 108 -41.24 -41.60 32.03
N GLU A 109 -41.04 -42.80 32.59
CA GLU A 109 -42.08 -43.81 32.82
C GLU A 109 -43.37 -43.28 33.48
N LYS A 110 -43.23 -42.47 34.54
CA LYS A 110 -44.37 -41.91 35.30
C LYS A 110 -45.14 -40.83 34.53
N ALA A 111 -44.53 -40.23 33.50
CA ALA A 111 -45.07 -39.14 32.70
C ALA A 111 -45.60 -39.59 31.34
N CYS A 112 -44.96 -40.60 30.74
CA CYS A 112 -45.16 -41.06 29.36
C CYS A 112 -45.74 -42.48 29.29
N GLY A 113 -45.34 -43.37 30.21
CA GLY A 113 -45.62 -44.82 30.19
C GLY A 113 -44.41 -45.68 29.79
N THR A 114 -44.58 -47.00 29.85
CA THR A 114 -43.55 -48.02 29.57
C THR A 114 -44.14 -49.30 28.99
N THR A 115 -43.28 -50.19 28.47
CA THR A 115 -43.61 -51.52 27.93
C THR A 115 -44.31 -52.42 28.96
N GLY A 116 -45.63 -52.29 29.05
CA GLY A 116 -46.50 -53.02 29.98
C GLY A 116 -47.81 -52.29 30.31
N THR A 117 -47.82 -50.96 30.17
CA THR A 117 -49.00 -50.08 30.29
C THR A 117 -49.19 -49.35 28.95
N SER A 118 -50.41 -48.95 28.54
CA SER A 118 -50.49 -48.09 27.35
C SER A 118 -49.98 -46.69 27.71
N PRO A 119 -49.14 -46.04 26.87
CA PRO A 119 -48.81 -44.63 27.05
C PRO A 119 -50.06 -43.75 27.16
N ASN A 120 -51.10 -44.11 26.38
CA ASN A 120 -52.41 -43.47 26.38
C ASN A 120 -53.24 -43.71 27.65
N ASP A 121 -52.83 -44.58 28.58
CA ASP A 121 -53.49 -44.75 29.88
C ASP A 121 -53.03 -43.67 30.87
N VAL A 122 -51.71 -43.41 30.92
CA VAL A 122 -51.04 -42.51 31.87
C VAL A 122 -50.81 -41.09 31.34
N CYS A 123 -50.87 -40.87 30.02
CA CYS A 123 -50.63 -39.58 29.38
C CYS A 123 -51.75 -39.17 28.41
N TRP A 124 -51.93 -37.86 28.20
CA TRP A 124 -52.91 -37.24 27.29
C TRP A 124 -52.35 -36.92 25.89
N SER A 125 -51.07 -36.54 25.79
CA SER A 125 -50.43 -36.10 24.54
C SER A 125 -48.91 -36.28 24.57
N ASN A 126 -48.30 -36.57 23.42
CA ASN A 126 -46.85 -36.75 23.25
C ASN A 126 -46.29 -37.88 24.13
N CYS A 127 -47.03 -38.98 24.28
CA CYS A 127 -46.75 -40.02 25.28
C CYS A 127 -45.56 -40.94 24.93
N ASP A 128 -44.93 -40.69 23.79
CA ASP A 128 -43.70 -41.25 23.25
C ASP A 128 -42.53 -40.25 23.26
N ALA A 129 -42.72 -39.06 23.84
CA ALA A 129 -41.67 -38.04 23.88
C ALA A 129 -40.53 -38.42 24.84
N HIS A 130 -39.30 -38.35 24.33
CA HIS A 130 -38.07 -38.56 25.09
C HIS A 130 -37.49 -37.22 25.56
N ALA A 131 -36.75 -37.25 26.67
CA ALA A 131 -36.04 -36.09 27.17
C ALA A 131 -34.85 -35.70 26.27
N GLU A 132 -34.41 -34.44 26.33
CA GLU A 132 -33.22 -33.96 25.61
C GLU A 132 -31.95 -34.68 26.09
N CYS A 133 -31.87 -34.96 27.40
CA CYS A 133 -30.74 -35.58 28.06
C CYS A 133 -31.14 -36.52 29.22
N GLY A 134 -30.15 -37.25 29.74
CA GLY A 134 -30.27 -37.97 31.02
C GLY A 134 -31.04 -39.29 30.95
N ARG A 135 -31.58 -39.74 32.08
CA ARG A 135 -32.18 -41.08 32.24
C ARG A 135 -33.41 -41.36 31.37
N ASN A 136 -34.04 -40.32 30.82
CA ASN A 136 -35.27 -40.38 30.02
C ASN A 136 -35.07 -40.05 28.53
N SER A 137 -33.84 -39.82 28.07
CA SER A 137 -33.54 -39.54 26.66
C SER A 137 -33.52 -40.79 25.79
N ASP A 138 -33.48 -40.61 24.46
CA ASP A 138 -33.09 -41.66 23.52
C ASP A 138 -31.75 -41.29 22.82
N PRO A 139 -30.70 -42.12 22.92
CA PRO A 139 -30.56 -43.24 23.85
C PRO A 139 -30.54 -42.77 25.32
N PRO A 140 -30.86 -43.63 26.31
CA PRO A 140 -30.79 -43.25 27.71
C PRO A 140 -29.37 -42.87 28.15
N GLY A 141 -29.25 -41.78 28.91
CA GLY A 141 -27.95 -41.24 29.34
C GLY A 141 -27.29 -40.30 28.34
N LYS A 142 -28.03 -39.81 27.33
CA LYS A 142 -27.56 -38.79 26.38
C LYS A 142 -27.13 -37.54 27.14
N LYS A 143 -25.97 -36.99 26.80
CA LYS A 143 -25.49 -35.71 27.33
C LYS A 143 -26.07 -34.54 26.55
N CYS A 144 -26.13 -33.39 27.22
CA CYS A 144 -26.39 -32.12 26.57
C CYS A 144 -25.25 -31.70 25.62
N PRO A 145 -25.56 -31.01 24.51
CA PRO A 145 -24.57 -30.26 23.73
C PRO A 145 -23.73 -29.32 24.61
N LEU A 146 -22.49 -29.06 24.18
CA LEU A 146 -21.51 -28.23 24.91
C LEU A 146 -21.30 -28.60 26.39
N ASN A 147 -21.62 -29.83 26.79
CA ASN A 147 -21.57 -30.29 28.18
C ASN A 147 -22.28 -29.34 29.19
N VAL A 148 -23.38 -28.69 28.78
CA VAL A 148 -24.24 -27.96 29.73
C VAL A 148 -24.94 -28.92 30.70
N CYS A 149 -25.51 -28.39 31.78
CA CYS A 149 -26.11 -29.18 32.83
C CYS A 149 -27.40 -29.87 32.35
N CYS A 150 -27.49 -31.18 32.58
CA CYS A 150 -28.72 -31.92 32.36
C CYS A 150 -29.59 -31.85 33.62
N SER A 151 -30.65 -31.06 33.59
CA SER A 151 -31.56 -30.84 34.73
C SER A 151 -32.20 -32.14 35.25
N GLN A 152 -32.73 -32.10 36.47
CA GLN A 152 -33.50 -33.22 37.06
C GLN A 152 -34.62 -33.75 36.15
N PHE A 153 -35.19 -32.90 35.28
CA PHE A 153 -36.27 -33.26 34.34
C PHE A 153 -35.76 -33.70 32.95
N GLY A 154 -34.47 -33.60 32.65
CA GLY A 154 -33.89 -34.00 31.36
C GLY A 154 -33.91 -32.93 30.27
N PHE A 155 -34.05 -31.65 30.63
CA PHE A 155 -33.75 -30.49 29.76
C PHE A 155 -32.31 -30.01 29.97
N CYS A 156 -31.70 -29.42 28.94
CA CYS A 156 -30.35 -28.86 28.97
C CYS A 156 -30.32 -27.35 29.26
N GLY A 157 -29.36 -26.89 30.08
CA GLY A 157 -29.15 -25.47 30.35
C GLY A 157 -27.95 -25.19 31.27
N THR A 158 -27.62 -23.91 31.47
CA THR A 158 -26.45 -23.46 32.25
C THR A 158 -26.77 -22.78 33.59
N THR A 159 -28.02 -22.39 33.83
CA THR A 159 -28.41 -21.69 35.08
C THR A 159 -28.53 -22.66 36.26
N GLU A 160 -28.63 -22.10 37.48
CA GLU A 160 -28.72 -22.88 38.72
C GLU A 160 -29.87 -23.90 38.69
N ASP A 161 -31.02 -23.56 38.10
CA ASP A 161 -32.18 -24.45 37.96
C ASP A 161 -31.89 -25.75 37.18
N PHE A 162 -30.90 -25.71 36.27
CA PHE A 162 -30.45 -26.89 35.51
C PHE A 162 -29.27 -27.60 36.18
N CYS A 163 -28.37 -26.86 36.83
CA CYS A 163 -27.15 -27.41 37.44
C CYS A 163 -27.33 -27.90 38.89
N LYS A 164 -28.47 -27.62 39.53
CA LYS A 164 -28.75 -27.91 40.94
C LYS A 164 -28.45 -29.35 41.34
N LYS A 165 -27.53 -29.53 42.29
CA LYS A 165 -27.26 -30.82 42.94
C LYS A 165 -28.09 -30.98 44.21
N THR A 166 -28.59 -32.19 44.47
CA THR A 166 -29.29 -32.60 45.70
C THR A 166 -28.82 -33.99 46.15
N ASP A 167 -29.12 -34.36 47.39
CA ASP A 167 -28.80 -35.68 47.97
C ASP A 167 -29.72 -36.82 47.47
N ASP A 168 -30.64 -36.53 46.54
CA ASP A 168 -31.61 -37.47 45.95
C ASP A 168 -31.47 -37.45 44.43
N ASP A 169 -30.97 -38.56 43.86
CA ASP A 169 -30.74 -38.76 42.43
C ASP A 169 -31.99 -38.49 41.55
N GLU A 170 -33.20 -38.62 42.09
CA GLU A 170 -34.42 -38.30 41.33
C GLU A 170 -34.62 -36.78 41.14
N THR A 171 -34.11 -35.95 42.04
CA THR A 171 -34.26 -34.47 42.03
C THR A 171 -32.95 -33.71 41.74
N SER A 172 -31.84 -34.43 41.62
CA SER A 172 -30.53 -33.87 41.31
C SER A 172 -30.35 -33.67 39.80
N CYS A 173 -29.53 -32.70 39.41
CA CYS A 173 -28.99 -32.62 38.06
C CYS A 173 -28.27 -33.95 37.70
N GLN A 174 -28.49 -34.41 36.48
CA GLN A 174 -28.16 -35.78 36.05
C GLN A 174 -26.79 -35.91 35.38
N SER A 175 -26.25 -34.84 34.77
CA SER A 175 -24.89 -34.82 34.22
C SER A 175 -24.34 -33.41 34.01
N ASN A 176 -23.01 -33.28 34.02
CA ASN A 176 -22.24 -32.03 33.83
C ASN A 176 -22.62 -30.88 34.80
N CYS A 177 -23.07 -31.23 36.01
CA CYS A 177 -23.70 -30.34 36.99
C CYS A 177 -22.76 -29.38 37.73
N ASP A 178 -21.47 -29.42 37.41
CA ASP A 178 -20.48 -28.46 37.91
C ASP A 178 -20.41 -27.26 36.95
N GLN A 179 -20.00 -26.11 37.47
CA GLN A 179 -19.75 -24.90 36.68
C GLN A 179 -18.23 -24.64 36.67
N PRO A 180 -17.50 -25.07 35.62
CA PRO A 180 -16.06 -24.84 35.53
C PRO A 180 -15.75 -23.35 35.31
N GLY A 181 -14.75 -22.84 36.02
CA GLY A 181 -14.16 -21.53 35.73
C GLY A 181 -13.15 -21.61 34.58
N SER A 182 -12.64 -20.45 34.14
CA SER A 182 -11.68 -20.30 33.03
C SER A 182 -10.34 -21.02 33.18
N GLY A 183 -10.04 -21.64 34.34
CA GLY A 183 -8.76 -22.26 34.68
C GLY A 183 -7.62 -21.24 34.92
N SER A 184 -7.56 -20.22 34.07
CA SER A 184 -6.62 -19.10 34.07
C SER A 184 -7.11 -17.91 34.90
N SER A 185 -6.17 -17.10 35.38
CA SER A 185 -6.46 -15.86 36.11
C SER A 185 -5.34 -14.82 35.94
N GLY A 186 -5.69 -13.61 35.53
CA GLY A 186 -4.72 -12.57 35.20
C GLY A 186 -4.20 -12.70 33.77
N GLY A 187 -4.00 -11.56 33.13
CA GLY A 187 -3.63 -11.47 31.72
C GLY A 187 -3.48 -10.01 31.31
N ASP A 188 -3.23 -9.80 30.03
CA ASP A 188 -3.18 -8.48 29.40
C ASP A 188 -3.71 -8.61 27.96
N VAL A 189 -5.03 -8.55 27.83
CA VAL A 189 -5.76 -8.71 26.56
C VAL A 189 -5.45 -7.59 25.57
N GLN A 190 -4.91 -6.46 26.03
CA GLN A 190 -4.54 -5.34 25.16
C GLN A 190 -3.25 -5.63 24.36
N LYS A 191 -2.59 -6.79 24.59
CA LYS A 191 -1.51 -7.33 23.73
C LYS A 191 -1.98 -7.92 22.41
N ARG A 192 -3.27 -8.25 22.27
CA ARG A 192 -3.87 -8.64 20.99
C ARG A 192 -5.15 -7.84 20.78
N VAL A 193 -5.06 -6.77 19.99
CA VAL A 193 -6.22 -5.94 19.62
C VAL A 193 -6.47 -6.14 18.13
N ILE A 194 -7.61 -6.73 17.81
CA ILE A 194 -8.04 -7.06 16.46
C ILE A 194 -9.11 -6.06 16.02
N GLY A 195 -8.86 -5.29 14.97
CA GLY A 195 -9.86 -4.42 14.35
C GLY A 195 -10.44 -5.05 13.09
N TYR A 196 -11.72 -5.42 13.11
CA TYR A 196 -12.44 -5.77 11.87
C TYR A 196 -12.83 -4.49 11.16
N TYR A 197 -12.77 -4.50 9.84
CA TYR A 197 -13.08 -3.35 8.99
C TYR A 197 -14.17 -3.75 7.99
N GLU A 198 -15.27 -3.01 7.97
CA GLU A 198 -16.35 -3.21 6.98
C GLU A 198 -15.84 -2.86 5.56
N GLY A 199 -15.53 -3.85 4.74
CA GLY A 199 -15.07 -3.66 3.35
C GLY A 199 -16.07 -2.89 2.50
N TRP A 200 -17.37 -3.09 2.74
CA TRP A 200 -18.47 -2.31 2.15
C TRP A 200 -18.65 -0.90 2.73
N ALA A 201 -17.76 -0.46 3.63
CA ALA A 201 -17.69 0.89 4.16
C ALA A 201 -16.49 1.69 3.63
N HIS A 202 -15.64 1.10 2.76
CA HIS A 202 -14.37 1.70 2.33
C HIS A 202 -14.49 3.09 1.65
N ASP A 203 -15.64 3.39 1.06
CA ASP A 203 -15.98 4.65 0.37
C ASP A 203 -17.05 5.49 1.09
N ARG A 204 -17.54 5.06 2.26
CA ARG A 204 -18.60 5.78 3.01
C ARG A 204 -18.09 7.09 3.60
N GLU A 205 -18.24 8.19 2.84
CA GLU A 205 -17.93 9.56 3.26
C GLU A 205 -18.43 9.89 4.68
N CYS A 206 -19.58 9.36 5.09
CA CYS A 206 -20.21 9.62 6.38
C CYS A 206 -19.61 8.88 7.58
N GLN A 207 -18.79 7.83 7.38
CA GLN A 207 -17.93 7.28 8.44
C GLN A 207 -16.50 7.83 8.40
N ASN A 208 -16.08 8.47 7.31
CA ASN A 208 -14.83 9.25 7.26
C ASN A 208 -13.56 8.50 7.74
N MET A 209 -13.54 7.17 7.64
CA MET A 209 -12.38 6.31 7.88
C MET A 209 -12.33 5.30 6.74
N ASN A 210 -11.35 5.45 5.84
CA ASN A 210 -10.99 4.43 4.85
C ASN A 210 -9.69 3.73 5.28
N PHE A 211 -9.19 2.76 4.49
CA PHE A 211 -8.01 1.97 4.85
C PHE A 211 -6.77 2.80 5.25
N LYS A 212 -6.57 3.98 4.63
CA LYS A 212 -5.43 4.87 4.93
C LYS A 212 -5.54 5.54 6.32
N ASP A 213 -6.75 5.61 6.88
CA ASP A 213 -7.08 6.29 8.12
C ASP A 213 -7.20 5.30 9.30
N ILE A 214 -7.18 3.98 9.04
CA ILE A 214 -7.09 2.94 10.07
C ILE A 214 -5.86 3.23 10.97
N PRO A 215 -6.01 3.28 12.30
CA PRO A 215 -4.94 3.60 13.24
C PRO A 215 -4.04 2.39 13.52
N VAL A 216 -3.26 1.98 12.52
CA VAL A 216 -2.51 0.70 12.49
C VAL A 216 -1.52 0.47 13.64
N GLY A 217 -1.02 1.52 14.32
CA GLY A 217 -0.18 1.36 15.50
C GLY A 217 -0.96 0.90 16.75
N ALA A 218 -2.26 1.24 16.82
CA ALA A 218 -3.13 0.88 17.94
C ALA A 218 -3.78 -0.51 17.80
N LEU A 219 -3.54 -1.21 16.69
CA LEU A 219 -3.99 -2.58 16.43
C LEU A 219 -2.78 -3.50 16.32
N THR A 220 -2.94 -4.77 16.71
CA THR A 220 -1.95 -5.81 16.34
C THR A 220 -2.42 -6.61 15.13
N HIS A 221 -3.73 -6.67 14.89
CA HIS A 221 -4.29 -7.28 13.70
C HIS A 221 -5.39 -6.41 13.10
N ALA A 222 -5.50 -6.40 11.77
CA ALA A 222 -6.59 -5.80 11.03
C ALA A 222 -7.25 -6.86 10.14
N TYR A 223 -8.58 -7.00 10.21
CA TYR A 223 -9.34 -8.04 9.52
C TYR A 223 -10.21 -7.39 8.43
N PHE A 224 -10.08 -7.84 7.18
CA PHE A 224 -10.94 -7.39 6.07
C PHE A 224 -12.25 -8.17 6.08
N SER A 225 -13.39 -7.48 6.22
CA SER A 225 -14.72 -8.10 6.31
C SER A 225 -15.61 -7.69 5.14
N PHE A 226 -15.91 -8.53 4.15
CA PHE A 226 -15.57 -9.95 4.01
C PHE A 226 -15.14 -10.31 2.59
N ALA A 227 -14.37 -11.39 2.48
CA ALA A 227 -14.30 -12.19 1.27
C ALA A 227 -15.38 -13.29 1.29
N TYR A 228 -15.88 -13.67 0.11
CA TYR A 228 -16.89 -14.70 -0.09
C TYR A 228 -16.26 -15.97 -0.69
N ILE A 229 -16.91 -17.12 -0.48
CA ILE A 229 -16.55 -18.38 -1.14
C ILE A 229 -17.48 -18.60 -2.34
N THR A 230 -16.91 -18.64 -3.55
CA THR A 230 -17.68 -18.87 -4.79
C THR A 230 -18.29 -20.29 -4.81
N PRO A 231 -19.61 -20.46 -5.06
CA PRO A 231 -20.27 -21.76 -5.06
C PRO A 231 -19.63 -22.78 -6.02
N GLY A 232 -19.34 -23.99 -5.53
CA GLY A 232 -18.84 -25.14 -6.32
C GLY A 232 -17.40 -25.04 -6.83
N THR A 233 -16.90 -23.85 -7.17
CA THR A 233 -15.46 -23.63 -7.43
C THR A 233 -14.67 -23.53 -6.13
N PHE A 234 -15.30 -23.04 -5.06
CA PHE A 234 -14.69 -22.70 -3.77
C PHE A 234 -13.51 -21.73 -3.91
N LEU A 235 -13.56 -20.80 -4.87
CA LEU A 235 -12.60 -19.70 -4.97
C LEU A 235 -12.96 -18.62 -3.94
N VAL A 236 -11.96 -18.12 -3.22
CA VAL A 236 -12.12 -16.92 -2.38
C VAL A 236 -12.17 -15.70 -3.30
N ALA A 237 -13.18 -14.86 -3.14
CA ALA A 237 -13.49 -13.71 -3.99
C ALA A 237 -13.94 -12.52 -3.12
N PRO A 238 -14.05 -11.29 -3.67
CA PRO A 238 -14.75 -10.20 -3.00
C PRO A 238 -16.19 -10.59 -2.63
N MET A 239 -16.76 -9.91 -1.63
CA MET A 239 -18.21 -9.79 -1.50
C MET A 239 -18.81 -9.14 -2.75
N ASP A 240 -20.09 -9.41 -3.03
CA ASP A 240 -20.82 -8.76 -4.13
C ASP A 240 -20.66 -7.23 -4.10
N ASP A 241 -20.60 -6.61 -5.29
CA ASP A 241 -20.30 -5.20 -5.55
C ASP A 241 -18.90 -4.68 -5.12
N LEU A 242 -18.05 -5.48 -4.45
CA LEU A 242 -16.65 -5.11 -4.14
C LEU A 242 -15.66 -5.53 -5.24
N LYS A 243 -14.55 -4.78 -5.35
CA LYS A 243 -13.42 -5.10 -6.24
C LYS A 243 -12.37 -5.97 -5.56
N ALA A 244 -11.62 -6.74 -6.35
CA ALA A 244 -10.48 -7.53 -5.86
C ALA A 244 -9.31 -6.67 -5.38
N ASP A 245 -9.08 -5.54 -6.04
CA ASP A 245 -8.02 -4.57 -5.76
C ASP A 245 -8.07 -4.06 -4.31
N LEU A 246 -9.26 -4.01 -3.70
CA LEU A 246 -9.45 -3.63 -2.29
C LEU A 246 -8.77 -4.57 -1.28
N PHE A 247 -8.44 -5.81 -1.68
CA PHE A 247 -7.62 -6.70 -0.87
C PHE A 247 -6.16 -6.22 -0.82
N GLU A 248 -5.64 -5.73 -1.94
CA GLU A 248 -4.28 -5.21 -2.10
C GLU A 248 -4.18 -3.85 -1.36
N ASP A 249 -5.16 -2.96 -1.56
CA ASP A 249 -5.31 -1.69 -0.80
C ASP A 249 -5.41 -1.91 0.73
N PHE A 250 -5.91 -3.06 1.18
CA PHE A 250 -6.04 -3.38 2.60
C PHE A 250 -4.76 -3.97 3.20
N THR A 251 -4.13 -4.96 2.54
CA THR A 251 -2.88 -5.53 3.07
C THR A 251 -1.71 -4.53 2.98
N ALA A 252 -1.78 -3.60 2.02
CA ALA A 252 -0.96 -2.39 1.92
C ALA A 252 -0.85 -1.57 3.21
N ILE A 253 -1.84 -1.60 4.13
CA ILE A 253 -1.78 -0.78 5.36
C ILE A 253 -0.62 -1.19 6.30
N LYS A 254 -0.02 -2.37 6.10
CA LYS A 254 1.20 -2.82 6.78
C LYS A 254 2.42 -1.94 6.47
N SER A 255 2.44 -1.22 5.35
CA SER A 255 3.46 -0.20 5.06
C SER A 255 3.61 0.86 6.17
N ARG A 256 2.51 1.13 6.90
CA ARG A 256 2.44 2.09 8.02
C ARG A 256 2.67 1.46 9.40
N ASN A 257 2.74 0.12 9.49
CA ASN A 257 3.15 -0.64 10.67
C ASN A 257 3.51 -2.09 10.25
N PRO A 258 4.78 -2.41 9.96
CA PRO A 258 5.18 -3.77 9.54
C PRO A 258 4.94 -4.87 10.60
N GLY A 259 4.70 -4.49 11.86
CA GLY A 259 4.29 -5.41 12.93
C GLY A 259 2.79 -5.74 12.94
N LEU A 260 1.97 -5.05 12.14
CA LEU A 260 0.54 -5.34 11.99
C LEU A 260 0.35 -6.62 11.17
N LYS A 261 -0.60 -7.45 11.57
CA LYS A 261 -1.02 -8.63 10.80
C LYS A 261 -2.39 -8.41 10.14
N THR A 262 -2.41 -8.49 8.80
CA THR A 262 -3.63 -8.31 8.00
C THR A 262 -4.23 -9.66 7.65
N ILE A 263 -5.50 -9.85 8.01
CA ILE A 263 -6.21 -11.14 7.93
C ILE A 263 -7.43 -10.97 7.02
N VAL A 264 -7.74 -11.97 6.20
CA VAL A 264 -9.01 -12.00 5.44
C VAL A 264 -10.08 -12.72 6.26
N ALA A 265 -11.18 -12.03 6.60
CA ALA A 265 -12.35 -12.68 7.16
C ALA A 265 -13.24 -13.18 6.02
N VAL A 266 -13.60 -14.46 6.06
CA VAL A 266 -14.35 -15.16 5.02
C VAL A 266 -15.73 -15.52 5.54
N GLY A 267 -16.80 -15.07 4.87
CA GLY A 267 -18.18 -15.36 5.24
C GLY A 267 -18.98 -14.14 5.72
N GLY A 268 -19.44 -14.18 6.97
CA GLY A 268 -20.29 -13.17 7.60
C GLY A 268 -21.79 -13.35 7.37
N TRP A 269 -22.61 -12.51 8.00
CA TRP A 269 -24.06 -12.72 8.08
C TRP A 269 -24.74 -12.86 6.72
N THR A 270 -24.52 -11.90 5.81
CA THR A 270 -25.15 -11.87 4.48
C THR A 270 -24.73 -13.06 3.60
N PHE A 271 -23.51 -13.59 3.78
CA PHE A 271 -23.07 -14.79 3.05
C PHE A 271 -23.90 -16.03 3.39
N ASN A 272 -24.39 -16.10 4.63
CA ASN A 272 -25.17 -17.22 5.16
C ASN A 272 -26.70 -16.96 5.15
N ASP A 273 -27.16 -15.86 4.53
CA ASP A 273 -28.58 -15.59 4.28
C ASP A 273 -29.14 -16.45 3.12
N PRO A 274 -30.46 -16.62 2.99
CA PRO A 274 -31.07 -17.46 1.94
C PRO A 274 -30.74 -17.00 0.51
N GLY A 275 -29.83 -17.72 -0.15
CA GLY A 275 -29.30 -17.37 -1.46
C GLY A 275 -28.36 -18.44 -2.02
N ALA A 276 -27.60 -18.10 -3.07
CA ALA A 276 -26.68 -19.02 -3.75
C ALA A 276 -25.46 -19.42 -2.88
N THR A 277 -25.14 -18.63 -1.86
CA THR A 277 -24.01 -18.82 -0.94
C THR A 277 -24.36 -19.64 0.30
N GLN A 278 -25.65 -19.76 0.66
CA GLN A 278 -26.10 -20.22 1.97
C GLN A 278 -25.50 -21.57 2.41
N THR A 279 -25.41 -22.55 1.52
CA THR A 279 -24.89 -23.90 1.85
C THR A 279 -23.39 -24.05 1.60
N VAL A 280 -22.70 -23.03 1.06
CA VAL A 280 -21.36 -23.19 0.48
C VAL A 280 -20.31 -23.62 1.51
N PHE A 281 -20.37 -23.13 2.76
CA PHE A 281 -19.48 -23.62 3.82
C PHE A 281 -19.70 -25.13 4.10
N SER A 282 -20.96 -25.54 4.29
CA SER A 282 -21.32 -26.94 4.55
C SER A 282 -20.90 -27.84 3.37
N ASP A 283 -21.15 -27.40 2.14
CA ASP A 283 -20.78 -28.14 0.93
C ASP A 283 -19.26 -28.19 0.73
N MET A 284 -18.52 -27.12 1.08
CA MET A 284 -17.05 -27.08 1.09
C MET A 284 -16.46 -28.07 2.10
N VAL A 285 -16.94 -28.10 3.35
CA VAL A 285 -16.38 -29.01 4.37
C VAL A 285 -16.77 -30.48 4.19
N SER A 286 -17.86 -30.75 3.45
CA SER A 286 -18.51 -32.07 3.35
C SER A 286 -17.65 -33.23 2.84
N SER A 287 -16.58 -32.96 2.09
CA SER A 287 -15.72 -33.99 1.50
C SER A 287 -14.24 -33.60 1.54
N ALA A 288 -13.36 -34.59 1.62
CA ALA A 288 -11.91 -34.35 1.60
C ALA A 288 -11.42 -33.75 0.26
N GLU A 289 -12.16 -33.99 -0.84
CA GLU A 289 -11.87 -33.38 -2.15
C GLU A 289 -12.23 -31.87 -2.13
N ASN A 290 -13.40 -31.53 -1.60
CA ASN A 290 -13.88 -30.15 -1.50
C ASN A 290 -13.01 -29.33 -0.55
N ARG A 291 -12.65 -29.90 0.61
CA ARG A 291 -11.72 -29.29 1.57
C ARG A 291 -10.35 -29.06 0.98
N LYS A 292 -9.72 -30.08 0.37
CA LYS A 292 -8.41 -29.93 -0.27
C LYS A 292 -8.44 -28.84 -1.36
N LYS A 293 -9.50 -28.80 -2.16
CA LYS A 293 -9.70 -27.78 -3.20
C LYS A 293 -9.80 -26.38 -2.60
N PHE A 294 -10.58 -26.19 -1.55
CA PHE A 294 -10.68 -24.89 -0.87
C PHE A 294 -9.38 -24.49 -0.18
N ILE A 295 -8.66 -25.40 0.50
CA ILE A 295 -7.36 -25.13 1.12
C ILE A 295 -6.34 -24.62 0.07
N GLY A 296 -6.28 -25.27 -1.09
CA GLY A 296 -5.42 -24.81 -2.20
C GLY A 296 -5.80 -23.42 -2.72
N ASN A 297 -7.09 -23.19 -2.97
CA ASN A 297 -7.60 -21.89 -3.42
C ASN A 297 -7.34 -20.78 -2.38
N LEU A 298 -7.49 -21.08 -1.09
CA LEU A 298 -7.31 -20.15 0.02
C LEU A 298 -5.83 -19.80 0.23
N MET A 299 -4.93 -20.79 0.20
CA MET A 299 -3.48 -20.52 0.23
C MET A 299 -3.07 -19.68 -0.99
N GLY A 300 -3.54 -20.02 -2.19
CA GLY A 300 -3.32 -19.20 -3.39
C GLY A 300 -3.83 -17.76 -3.26
N PHE A 301 -5.01 -17.58 -2.64
CA PHE A 301 -5.60 -16.26 -2.38
C PHE A 301 -4.78 -15.44 -1.38
N MET A 302 -4.46 -15.99 -0.19
CA MET A 302 -3.71 -15.26 0.84
C MET A 302 -2.34 -14.82 0.30
N ARG A 303 -1.70 -15.69 -0.50
CA ARG A 303 -0.43 -15.42 -1.17
C ARG A 303 -0.53 -14.33 -2.23
N LYS A 304 -1.53 -14.36 -3.12
CA LYS A 304 -1.71 -13.31 -4.14
C LYS A 304 -1.84 -11.93 -3.50
N TYR A 305 -2.64 -11.84 -2.44
CA TYR A 305 -3.05 -10.56 -1.86
C TYR A 305 -2.23 -10.15 -0.61
N GLY A 306 -1.19 -10.90 -0.24
CA GLY A 306 -0.30 -10.55 0.88
C GLY A 306 -0.92 -10.62 2.27
N PHE A 307 -1.98 -11.42 2.47
CA PHE A 307 -2.59 -11.63 3.79
C PHE A 307 -1.72 -12.52 4.68
N ASP A 308 -1.58 -12.16 5.95
CA ASP A 308 -0.87 -12.93 6.98
C ASP A 308 -1.71 -14.09 7.54
N GLY A 309 -2.96 -14.25 7.09
CA GLY A 309 -3.85 -15.29 7.59
C GLY A 309 -5.31 -15.14 7.19
N VAL A 310 -6.13 -16.04 7.74
CA VAL A 310 -7.56 -16.20 7.46
C VAL A 310 -8.38 -16.30 8.75
N ASP A 311 -9.60 -15.79 8.68
CA ASP A 311 -10.65 -15.98 9.68
C ASP A 311 -11.93 -16.53 9.04
N PHE A 312 -12.61 -17.44 9.74
CA PHE A 312 -13.84 -18.07 9.22
C PHE A 312 -15.09 -17.63 9.99
N ASP A 313 -15.91 -16.81 9.33
CA ASP A 313 -17.18 -16.29 9.83
C ASP A 313 -18.34 -17.10 9.22
N TRP A 314 -18.37 -18.40 9.55
CA TRP A 314 -19.48 -19.27 9.19
C TRP A 314 -20.62 -19.09 10.20
N GLU A 315 -21.73 -18.52 9.74
CA GLU A 315 -22.88 -18.16 10.57
C GLU A 315 -24.16 -18.94 10.20
N TYR A 316 -24.36 -20.20 10.61
CA TYR A 316 -23.52 -21.02 11.51
C TYR A 316 -23.50 -22.48 11.05
N PRO A 317 -22.41 -23.25 11.29
CA PRO A 317 -22.37 -24.68 11.03
C PRO A 317 -23.54 -25.39 11.72
N GLY A 318 -24.16 -26.35 11.05
CA GLY A 318 -25.25 -27.17 11.61
C GLY A 318 -26.57 -26.47 11.90
N ALA A 319 -26.65 -25.14 11.86
CA ALA A 319 -27.87 -24.38 12.11
C ALA A 319 -28.83 -24.46 10.90
N PRO A 320 -29.99 -25.14 10.99
CA PRO A 320 -30.84 -25.39 9.81
C PRO A 320 -31.47 -24.12 9.22
N ASP A 321 -31.69 -23.10 10.06
CA ASP A 321 -32.14 -21.76 9.67
C ASP A 321 -31.09 -20.96 8.88
N ARG A 322 -29.83 -21.43 8.89
CA ARG A 322 -28.69 -20.88 8.14
C ARG A 322 -28.15 -21.85 7.07
N GLY A 323 -28.92 -22.90 6.73
CA GLY A 323 -28.54 -23.89 5.72
C GLY A 323 -27.54 -24.98 6.15
N GLY A 324 -27.23 -25.06 7.46
CA GLY A 324 -26.32 -26.06 8.01
C GLY A 324 -26.89 -27.49 8.10
N LYS A 325 -25.99 -28.47 8.25
CA LYS A 325 -26.24 -29.93 8.33
C LYS A 325 -25.58 -30.53 9.59
N GLU A 326 -26.12 -31.62 10.13
CA GLU A 326 -25.66 -32.20 11.42
C GLU A 326 -24.16 -32.62 11.42
N GLU A 327 -23.61 -32.92 10.25
CA GLU A 327 -22.21 -33.31 10.08
C GLU A 327 -21.22 -32.12 10.13
N ASP A 328 -21.71 -30.88 9.95
CA ASP A 328 -20.90 -29.68 9.73
C ASP A 328 -19.81 -29.47 10.79
N GLY A 329 -20.15 -29.58 12.08
CA GLY A 329 -19.19 -29.37 13.16
C GLY A 329 -17.97 -30.31 13.06
N LYS A 330 -18.21 -31.59 12.80
CA LYS A 330 -17.14 -32.60 12.64
C LYS A 330 -16.34 -32.39 11.35
N ASN A 331 -17.03 -32.00 10.29
CA ASN A 331 -16.42 -31.66 9.01
C ASN A 331 -15.53 -30.40 9.11
N PHE A 332 -15.93 -29.42 9.92
CA PHE A 332 -15.18 -28.19 10.20
C PHE A 332 -13.93 -28.45 11.05
N VAL A 333 -14.00 -29.30 12.08
CA VAL A 333 -12.79 -29.78 12.80
C VAL A 333 -11.83 -30.47 11.85
N THR A 334 -12.35 -31.31 10.96
CA THR A 334 -11.54 -32.03 9.96
C THR A 334 -10.91 -31.06 8.96
N PHE A 335 -11.65 -30.04 8.52
CA PHE A 335 -11.16 -28.95 7.66
C PHE A 335 -10.05 -28.14 8.31
N LEU A 336 -10.27 -27.62 9.52
CA LEU A 336 -9.28 -26.79 10.21
C LEU A 336 -8.00 -27.59 10.51
N LYS A 337 -8.13 -28.88 10.82
CA LYS A 337 -6.97 -29.78 10.93
C LYS A 337 -6.23 -29.96 9.60
N GLU A 338 -6.93 -30.24 8.50
CA GLU A 338 -6.32 -30.38 7.18
C GLU A 338 -5.64 -29.07 6.73
N LEU A 339 -6.21 -27.92 7.08
CA LEU A 339 -5.64 -26.59 6.86
C LEU A 339 -4.38 -26.36 7.72
N ASP A 340 -4.44 -26.65 9.02
CA ASP A 340 -3.32 -26.54 9.97
C ASP A 340 -2.15 -27.46 9.57
N ASP A 341 -2.44 -28.68 9.11
CA ASP A 341 -1.42 -29.61 8.60
C ASP A 341 -0.77 -29.14 7.28
N VAL A 342 -1.47 -28.37 6.42
CA VAL A 342 -0.87 -27.69 5.25
C VAL A 342 -0.11 -26.42 5.65
N ASN A 343 -0.64 -25.64 6.59
CA ASN A 343 -0.04 -24.39 7.08
C ASN A 343 1.35 -24.62 7.71
N LYS A 344 1.53 -25.73 8.43
CA LYS A 344 2.85 -26.18 8.95
C LYS A 344 3.90 -26.49 7.87
N GLN A 345 3.51 -26.56 6.60
CA GLN A 345 4.40 -26.80 5.46
C GLN A 345 4.71 -25.50 4.69
N GLN A 346 4.11 -24.37 5.06
CA GLN A 346 4.50 -23.04 4.60
C GLN A 346 5.71 -22.53 5.42
N PRO A 347 6.52 -21.57 4.92
CA PRO A 347 7.75 -21.15 5.59
C PRO A 347 7.42 -20.20 6.74
N GLU A 348 6.58 -19.23 6.44
CA GLU A 348 5.88 -18.41 7.42
C GLU A 348 4.52 -19.04 7.70
N LYS A 349 4.20 -19.16 8.99
CA LYS A 349 2.92 -19.73 9.42
C LYS A 349 1.83 -18.67 9.31
N TYR A 350 0.84 -18.91 8.45
CA TYR A 350 -0.37 -18.09 8.38
C TYR A 350 -1.14 -18.17 9.70
N ILE A 351 -1.68 -17.05 10.15
CA ILE A 351 -2.61 -17.00 11.27
C ILE A 351 -3.93 -17.63 10.83
N VAL A 352 -4.50 -18.52 11.65
CA VAL A 352 -5.85 -19.04 11.42
C VAL A 352 -6.70 -18.72 12.65
N SER A 353 -7.87 -18.14 12.44
CA SER A 353 -8.92 -18.05 13.47
C SER A 353 -10.30 -18.43 12.91
N PHE A 354 -11.29 -18.50 13.78
CA PHE A 354 -12.69 -18.48 13.38
C PHE A 354 -13.54 -17.72 14.40
N THR A 355 -14.69 -17.25 13.96
CA THR A 355 -15.61 -16.43 14.76
C THR A 355 -16.76 -17.28 15.28
N VAL A 356 -17.19 -17.02 16.53
CA VAL A 356 -18.22 -17.82 17.22
C VAL A 356 -19.29 -16.96 17.89
N PRO A 357 -20.57 -17.41 17.86
CA PRO A 357 -21.66 -16.72 18.55
C PRO A 357 -21.61 -16.95 20.06
N THR A 358 -22.13 -16.00 20.83
CA THR A 358 -22.35 -16.15 22.28
C THR A 358 -23.63 -16.94 22.62
N SER A 359 -24.57 -17.07 21.68
CA SER A 359 -25.82 -17.82 21.89
C SER A 359 -25.62 -19.33 21.90
N TYR A 360 -26.07 -20.01 22.96
CA TYR A 360 -26.12 -21.48 23.06
C TYR A 360 -26.87 -22.12 21.87
N TRP A 361 -27.91 -21.47 21.33
CA TRP A 361 -28.72 -22.02 20.24
C TRP A 361 -27.91 -22.27 18.96
N TYR A 362 -26.91 -21.42 18.70
CA TYR A 362 -26.00 -21.54 17.56
C TYR A 362 -24.68 -22.21 17.93
N LEU A 363 -24.07 -21.85 19.08
CA LEU A 363 -22.78 -22.41 19.49
C LEU A 363 -22.84 -23.94 19.66
N ARG A 364 -24.00 -24.51 20.03
CA ARG A 364 -24.18 -25.96 20.24
C ARG A 364 -23.90 -26.85 19.03
N TRP A 365 -23.85 -26.28 17.83
CA TRP A 365 -23.55 -26.99 16.60
C TRP A 365 -22.05 -27.02 16.25
N PHE A 366 -21.26 -26.14 16.89
CA PHE A 366 -19.80 -26.17 16.77
C PHE A 366 -19.24 -27.33 17.60
N ASP A 367 -18.41 -28.17 16.98
CA ASP A 367 -17.50 -29.04 17.73
C ASP A 367 -16.29 -28.21 18.14
N LEU A 368 -16.22 -27.83 19.43
CA LEU A 368 -15.18 -26.96 19.98
C LEU A 368 -13.77 -27.59 19.96
N LYS A 369 -13.61 -28.83 19.49
CA LYS A 369 -12.29 -29.36 19.10
C LYS A 369 -11.69 -28.66 17.87
N ALA A 370 -12.46 -27.82 17.18
CA ALA A 370 -11.96 -26.88 16.18
C ALA A 370 -10.89 -25.91 16.73
N ILE A 371 -10.98 -25.58 18.04
CA ILE A 371 -10.08 -24.63 18.71
C ILE A 371 -8.65 -25.19 18.84
N ASP A 372 -8.50 -26.52 18.87
CA ASP A 372 -7.20 -27.19 18.95
C ASP A 372 -6.38 -27.07 17.64
N HIS A 373 -6.99 -26.55 16.56
CA HIS A 373 -6.42 -26.44 15.20
C HIS A 373 -6.28 -25.00 14.66
N VAL A 374 -6.53 -23.98 15.48
CA VAL A 374 -6.42 -22.56 15.10
C VAL A 374 -5.60 -21.79 16.12
N ASP A 375 -5.11 -20.60 15.78
CA ASP A 375 -4.32 -19.77 16.70
C ASP A 375 -5.17 -19.20 17.84
N TRP A 376 -6.37 -18.71 17.53
CA TRP A 376 -7.38 -18.23 18.47
C TRP A 376 -8.80 -18.26 17.87
N VAL A 377 -9.79 -17.88 18.68
CA VAL A 377 -11.21 -17.77 18.33
C VAL A 377 -11.73 -16.38 18.73
N ASN A 378 -12.52 -15.80 17.84
CA ASN A 378 -13.11 -14.48 17.99
C ASN A 378 -14.55 -14.60 18.50
N VAL A 379 -14.81 -14.20 19.75
CA VAL A 379 -16.12 -14.41 20.39
C VAL A 379 -17.00 -13.17 20.21
N MET A 380 -18.08 -13.31 19.44
CA MET A 380 -19.07 -12.25 19.19
C MET A 380 -19.86 -11.95 20.47
N SER A 381 -19.29 -11.08 21.30
CA SER A 381 -19.81 -10.70 22.62
C SER A 381 -20.74 -9.49 22.54
N TYR A 382 -21.47 -9.43 21.44
CA TYR A 382 -22.42 -8.42 21.01
C TYR A 382 -23.60 -9.13 20.33
N ASP A 383 -24.68 -8.40 20.06
CA ASP A 383 -25.90 -8.94 19.44
C ASP A 383 -26.59 -10.07 20.20
N LEU A 384 -26.45 -10.05 21.53
CA LEU A 384 -27.29 -10.82 22.45
C LEU A 384 -28.78 -10.45 22.32
N HIS A 385 -29.08 -9.20 21.98
CA HIS A 385 -30.43 -8.63 21.95
C HIS A 385 -30.67 -7.71 20.76
N GLY A 386 -31.89 -7.74 20.25
CA GLY A 386 -32.28 -6.95 19.08
C GLY A 386 -33.75 -7.11 18.71
N ILE A 387 -34.15 -6.51 17.60
CA ILE A 387 -35.56 -6.46 17.17
C ILE A 387 -36.18 -7.85 16.93
N TRP A 388 -35.35 -8.86 16.68
CA TRP A 388 -35.71 -10.27 16.53
C TRP A 388 -36.33 -10.87 17.80
N ASP A 389 -36.03 -10.34 19.00
CA ASP A 389 -36.57 -10.84 20.27
C ASP A 389 -38.10 -10.77 20.35
N SER A 390 -38.72 -9.90 19.55
CA SER A 390 -40.18 -9.87 19.33
C SER A 390 -40.79 -11.16 18.75
N THR A 391 -39.97 -12.10 18.27
CA THR A 391 -40.36 -13.39 17.68
C THR A 391 -39.94 -14.61 18.49
N ASN A 392 -39.11 -14.44 19.53
CA ASN A 392 -38.59 -15.52 20.37
C ASN A 392 -39.13 -15.41 21.83
N PRO A 393 -38.79 -16.33 22.75
CA PRO A 393 -39.32 -16.31 24.12
C PRO A 393 -38.92 -15.12 24.99
N ILE A 394 -37.91 -14.31 24.61
CA ILE A 394 -37.51 -13.09 25.32
C ILE A 394 -38.59 -12.02 25.16
N GLY A 395 -39.27 -11.97 24.01
CA GLY A 395 -40.33 -11.03 23.71
C GLY A 395 -39.82 -9.63 23.36
N ASN A 396 -40.76 -8.72 23.04
CA ASN A 396 -40.48 -7.38 22.55
C ASN A 396 -40.06 -6.37 23.65
N GLN A 397 -39.11 -6.75 24.51
CA GLN A 397 -38.51 -5.89 25.54
C GLN A 397 -37.15 -5.33 25.10
N VAL A 398 -36.85 -4.07 25.42
CA VAL A 398 -35.53 -3.48 25.16
C VAL A 398 -34.53 -4.03 26.16
N LEU A 399 -33.45 -4.62 25.65
CA LEU A 399 -32.35 -5.20 26.42
C LEU A 399 -31.04 -4.86 25.70
N ALA A 400 -29.91 -4.95 26.42
CA ALA A 400 -28.64 -4.44 25.93
C ALA A 400 -27.81 -5.53 25.22
N HIS A 401 -27.49 -5.31 23.95
CA HIS A 401 -26.87 -6.34 23.10
C HIS A 401 -25.45 -6.79 23.51
N THR A 402 -24.78 -6.07 24.43
CA THR A 402 -23.45 -6.38 24.96
C THR A 402 -23.44 -6.59 26.48
N ASN A 403 -24.54 -7.14 27.05
CA ASN A 403 -24.68 -7.39 28.48
C ASN A 403 -23.58 -8.32 29.04
N LEU A 404 -22.73 -7.78 29.93
CA LEU A 404 -21.61 -8.50 30.55
C LEU A 404 -22.04 -9.70 31.42
N THR A 405 -23.24 -9.68 32.00
CA THR A 405 -23.76 -10.81 32.79
C THR A 405 -24.07 -12.02 31.91
N GLU A 406 -24.50 -11.79 30.67
CA GLU A 406 -24.81 -12.81 29.66
C GLU A 406 -23.57 -13.23 28.87
N ILE A 407 -22.66 -12.30 28.54
CA ILE A 407 -21.31 -12.62 28.03
C ILE A 407 -20.61 -13.63 28.96
N LYS A 408 -20.74 -13.45 30.28
CA LYS A 408 -20.22 -14.41 31.27
C LYS A 408 -20.89 -15.79 31.17
N LEU A 409 -22.20 -15.88 30.90
CA LEU A 409 -22.90 -17.15 30.69
C LEU A 409 -22.52 -17.82 29.37
N ALA A 410 -22.24 -17.03 28.33
CA ALA A 410 -21.71 -17.55 27.07
C ALA A 410 -20.29 -18.11 27.23
N LEU A 411 -19.42 -17.44 27.99
CA LEU A 411 -18.06 -17.93 28.26
C LEU A 411 -18.04 -19.25 29.09
N ASP A 412 -19.03 -19.49 29.95
CA ASP A 412 -19.21 -20.78 30.67
C ASP A 412 -19.32 -21.97 29.70
N LEU A 413 -19.85 -21.77 28.48
CA LEU A 413 -19.94 -22.81 27.45
C LEU A 413 -18.57 -23.28 26.96
N PHE A 414 -17.54 -22.45 27.00
CA PHE A 414 -16.19 -22.82 26.56
C PHE A 414 -15.46 -23.61 27.65
N TRP A 415 -15.58 -23.18 28.91
CA TRP A 415 -14.99 -23.87 30.07
C TRP A 415 -15.54 -25.29 30.26
N ARG A 416 -16.79 -25.52 29.86
CA ARG A 416 -17.44 -26.86 29.83
C ARG A 416 -16.88 -27.83 28.81
N ASN A 417 -16.06 -27.36 27.86
CA ASN A 417 -15.50 -28.18 26.79
C ASN A 417 -13.95 -28.14 26.79
N ASP A 418 -13.38 -27.88 27.97
CA ASP A 418 -11.94 -27.86 28.24
C ASP A 418 -11.15 -26.87 27.34
N VAL A 419 -11.78 -25.76 26.94
CA VAL A 419 -11.17 -24.71 26.12
C VAL A 419 -10.29 -23.80 26.97
N ASP A 420 -9.05 -23.56 26.52
CA ASP A 420 -8.13 -22.60 27.15
C ASP A 420 -8.63 -21.16 26.97
N ALA A 421 -8.69 -20.39 28.07
CA ALA A 421 -9.00 -18.97 28.05
C ALA A 421 -8.06 -18.17 27.13
N GLY A 422 -6.78 -18.55 27.04
CA GLY A 422 -5.79 -17.91 26.16
C GLY A 422 -6.10 -18.04 24.65
N LYS A 423 -7.03 -18.93 24.27
CA LYS A 423 -7.51 -19.06 22.88
C LYS A 423 -8.65 -18.11 22.52
N LEU A 424 -9.32 -17.47 23.48
CA LEU A 424 -10.51 -16.66 23.21
C LEU A 424 -10.19 -15.16 23.21
N ASN A 425 -10.64 -14.44 22.19
CA ASN A 425 -10.63 -12.97 22.15
C ASN A 425 -12.05 -12.43 22.43
N LEU A 426 -12.17 -11.41 23.28
CA LEU A 426 -13.47 -10.83 23.65
C LEU A 426 -13.92 -9.76 22.65
N GLY A 427 -15.12 -9.94 22.08
CA GLY A 427 -15.75 -8.97 21.17
C GLY A 427 -16.27 -7.70 21.85
N LEU A 428 -15.95 -6.56 21.25
CA LEU A 428 -16.39 -5.23 21.65
C LEU A 428 -17.08 -4.57 20.45
N GLY A 429 -18.35 -4.21 20.62
CA GLY A 429 -19.14 -3.54 19.57
C GLY A 429 -18.87 -2.04 19.54
N PHE A 430 -18.51 -1.50 18.37
CA PHE A 430 -18.42 -0.07 18.08
C PHE A 430 -19.73 0.44 17.43
N TYR A 431 -20.84 -0.12 17.88
CA TYR A 431 -22.21 0.22 17.51
C TYR A 431 -23.14 -0.05 18.68
N GLY A 432 -24.43 0.23 18.50
CA GLY A 432 -25.47 -0.12 19.44
C GLY A 432 -26.73 -0.62 18.74
N ARG A 433 -27.34 -1.69 19.27
CA ARG A 433 -28.69 -2.11 18.87
C ARG A 433 -29.74 -1.17 19.49
N SER A 434 -30.70 -0.78 18.66
CA SER A 434 -31.62 0.32 18.93
C SER A 434 -33.07 -0.06 18.67
N PHE A 435 -33.98 0.56 19.41
CA PHE A 435 -35.39 0.18 19.47
C PHE A 435 -36.29 1.41 19.49
N GLN A 436 -37.49 1.27 18.91
CA GLN A 436 -38.56 2.23 19.09
C GLN A 436 -39.51 1.74 20.19
N LEU A 437 -39.57 2.49 21.28
CA LEU A 437 -40.38 2.20 22.47
C LEU A 437 -41.88 2.23 22.16
N SER A 438 -42.64 1.33 22.76
CA SER A 438 -44.11 1.31 22.72
C SER A 438 -44.72 2.37 23.63
N ASP A 439 -44.07 2.67 24.75
CA ASP A 439 -44.45 3.71 25.71
C ASP A 439 -43.25 4.65 25.97
N PRO A 440 -43.29 5.92 25.52
CA PRO A 440 -42.25 6.92 25.78
C PRO A 440 -41.90 7.15 27.26
N THR A 441 -42.78 6.77 28.19
CA THR A 441 -42.54 6.90 29.63
C THR A 441 -41.79 5.71 30.24
N CYS A 442 -41.68 4.59 29.51
CA CYS A 442 -40.93 3.41 29.91
C CYS A 442 -39.64 3.32 29.08
N HIS A 443 -38.52 3.76 29.65
CA HIS A 443 -37.23 3.90 28.95
C HIS A 443 -36.08 3.04 29.52
N SER A 444 -36.36 2.17 30.49
CA SER A 444 -35.37 1.25 31.10
C SER A 444 -35.30 -0.09 30.37
N PRO A 445 -34.24 -0.89 30.53
CA PRO A 445 -34.25 -2.30 30.17
C PRO A 445 -35.51 -3.03 30.70
N GLY A 446 -36.09 -3.92 29.89
CA GLY A 446 -37.38 -4.57 30.15
C GLY A 446 -38.61 -3.80 29.63
N CYS A 447 -38.49 -2.51 29.30
CA CYS A 447 -39.57 -1.74 28.69
C CYS A 447 -39.88 -2.21 27.26
N GLN A 448 -41.14 -2.09 26.83
CA GLN A 448 -41.62 -2.69 25.59
C GLN A 448 -41.26 -1.86 24.36
N PHE A 449 -40.81 -2.51 23.27
CA PHE A 449 -40.64 -1.91 21.95
C PHE A 449 -41.73 -2.33 20.96
N LYS A 450 -41.85 -1.57 19.86
CA LYS A 450 -42.75 -1.80 18.71
C LYS A 450 -42.03 -1.97 17.37
N GLY A 451 -40.72 -1.70 17.32
CA GLY A 451 -39.85 -1.88 16.16
C GLY A 451 -38.40 -1.51 16.49
N GLY A 452 -37.52 -1.48 15.49
CA GLY A 452 -36.20 -0.85 15.61
C GLY A 452 -36.31 0.67 15.72
N ALA A 453 -35.26 1.33 16.22
CA ALA A 453 -35.20 2.79 16.12
C ALA A 453 -35.01 3.23 14.65
N SER A 454 -35.31 4.49 14.39
CA SER A 454 -35.11 5.12 13.08
C SER A 454 -33.66 4.92 12.60
N PRO A 455 -33.44 4.58 11.33
CA PRO A 455 -32.09 4.31 10.81
C PRO A 455 -31.17 5.53 10.98
N GLY A 456 -29.90 5.26 11.29
CA GLY A 456 -28.87 6.29 11.32
C GLY A 456 -28.59 6.90 9.94
N PRO A 457 -28.11 8.15 9.86
CA PRO A 457 -27.86 8.82 8.59
C PRO A 457 -26.76 8.16 7.74
N CYS A 458 -25.90 7.34 8.34
CA CYS A 458 -24.78 6.68 7.68
C CYS A 458 -24.91 5.16 7.66
N SER A 459 -25.33 4.55 8.77
CA SER A 459 -25.61 3.09 8.82
C SER A 459 -26.85 2.70 8.01
N GLN A 460 -27.82 3.62 7.88
CA GLN A 460 -29.10 3.45 7.17
C GLN A 460 -29.94 2.22 7.61
N ASN A 461 -29.58 1.59 8.74
CA ASN A 461 -30.15 0.34 9.20
C ASN A 461 -31.11 0.55 10.40
N SER A 462 -32.38 0.21 10.22
CA SER A 462 -33.43 0.38 11.24
C SER A 462 -33.21 -0.61 12.40
N GLY A 463 -32.76 -0.10 13.55
CA GLY A 463 -32.45 -0.91 14.73
C GLY A 463 -30.95 -1.08 15.03
N THR A 464 -30.08 -0.38 14.30
CA THR A 464 -28.65 -0.27 14.58
C THR A 464 -28.21 1.19 14.45
N LEU A 465 -27.25 1.63 15.25
CA LEU A 465 -26.52 2.89 15.08
C LEU A 465 -25.03 2.65 15.32
N THR A 466 -24.14 3.19 14.49
CA THR A 466 -22.69 3.13 14.77
C THR A 466 -22.30 4.02 15.94
N TYR A 467 -21.14 3.79 16.54
CA TYR A 467 -20.67 4.57 17.69
C TYR A 467 -20.57 6.08 17.36
N ARG A 468 -20.08 6.46 16.16
CA ARG A 468 -20.15 7.85 15.66
C ARG A 468 -21.59 8.41 15.71
N GLU A 469 -22.57 7.68 15.18
CA GLU A 469 -23.97 8.13 15.13
C GLU A 469 -24.57 8.27 16.54
N ILE A 470 -24.24 7.37 17.48
CA ILE A 470 -24.67 7.46 18.87
C ILE A 470 -24.04 8.68 19.56
N MET A 471 -22.74 8.94 19.35
CA MET A 471 -22.07 10.12 19.89
C MET A 471 -22.67 11.41 19.34
N ASP A 472 -23.02 11.47 18.05
CA ASP A 472 -23.70 12.63 17.48
C ASP A 472 -25.15 12.78 17.99
N VAL A 473 -25.90 11.70 18.21
CA VAL A 473 -27.23 11.77 18.86
C VAL A 473 -27.10 12.36 20.27
N ILE A 474 -26.10 11.93 21.06
CA ILE A 474 -25.82 12.47 22.41
C ILE A 474 -25.46 13.95 22.36
N LYS A 475 -24.50 14.32 21.49
CA LYS A 475 -23.95 15.66 21.31
C LYS A 475 -24.99 16.67 20.83
N ASN A 476 -25.77 16.31 19.81
CA ASN A 476 -26.78 17.20 19.20
C ASN A 476 -27.99 17.41 20.12
N ASN A 477 -28.46 16.36 20.82
CA ASN A 477 -29.59 16.45 21.75
C ASN A 477 -29.18 16.80 23.20
N LYS A 478 -27.87 16.89 23.48
CA LYS A 478 -27.28 17.18 24.81
C LYS A 478 -27.74 16.18 25.89
N LEU A 479 -27.78 14.90 25.51
CA LEU A 479 -28.25 13.82 26.37
C LEU A 479 -27.23 13.51 27.46
N LYS A 480 -27.72 12.95 28.58
CA LYS A 480 -26.89 12.29 29.56
C LYS A 480 -27.19 10.79 29.53
N PRO A 481 -26.23 9.93 29.16
CA PRO A 481 -26.41 8.48 29.19
C PRO A 481 -26.77 7.95 30.58
N TYR A 482 -27.65 6.95 30.59
CA TYR A 482 -27.82 6.04 31.72
C TYR A 482 -26.71 5.00 31.65
N TYR A 483 -26.04 4.77 32.77
CA TYR A 483 -24.99 3.77 32.89
C TYR A 483 -25.52 2.62 33.74
N ASP A 484 -25.67 1.46 33.11
CA ASP A 484 -25.94 0.20 33.78
C ASP A 484 -24.62 -0.45 34.17
N LYS A 485 -24.34 -0.46 35.48
CA LYS A 485 -23.10 -0.97 36.05
C LYS A 485 -23.10 -2.48 36.26
N GLU A 486 -24.27 -3.13 36.28
CA GLU A 486 -24.34 -4.58 36.45
C GLU A 486 -24.15 -5.28 35.11
N ASN A 487 -24.84 -4.77 34.08
CA ASN A 487 -24.71 -5.25 32.71
C ASN A 487 -23.50 -4.67 31.97
N ALA A 488 -22.80 -3.69 32.57
CA ALA A 488 -21.66 -2.95 32.02
C ALA A 488 -21.90 -2.42 30.60
N VAL A 489 -22.94 -1.59 30.47
CA VAL A 489 -23.40 -0.95 29.23
C VAL A 489 -23.93 0.45 29.52
N LYS A 490 -24.08 1.28 28.49
CA LYS A 490 -24.80 2.55 28.55
C LYS A 490 -26.01 2.54 27.62
N TYR A 491 -27.01 3.34 27.95
CA TYR A 491 -28.15 3.56 27.07
C TYR A 491 -28.66 5.01 27.14
N ILE A 492 -29.34 5.42 26.07
CA ILE A 492 -29.95 6.75 25.93
C ILE A 492 -31.35 6.61 25.34
N THR A 493 -32.16 7.65 25.53
CA THR A 493 -33.37 7.89 24.76
C THR A 493 -33.39 9.27 24.13
N TRP A 494 -34.00 9.38 22.95
CA TRP A 494 -34.18 10.64 22.22
C TRP A 494 -35.50 10.63 21.44
N ASN A 495 -35.89 11.77 20.87
CA ASN A 495 -37.11 11.94 20.06
C ASN A 495 -38.39 11.33 20.67
N GLN A 496 -38.51 11.38 22.01
CA GLN A 496 -39.57 10.77 22.84
C GLN A 496 -39.55 9.23 22.89
N ASP A 497 -39.47 8.53 21.76
CA ASP A 497 -39.68 7.07 21.71
C ASP A 497 -38.53 6.26 21.11
N GLN A 498 -37.35 6.85 20.89
CA GLN A 498 -36.17 6.14 20.37
C GLN A 498 -35.22 5.77 21.52
N TRP A 499 -34.64 4.57 21.48
CA TRP A 499 -33.74 4.01 22.52
C TRP A 499 -32.54 3.30 21.87
N VAL A 500 -31.34 3.37 22.45
CA VAL A 500 -30.17 2.58 22.03
C VAL A 500 -29.29 2.23 23.23
N SER A 501 -28.82 0.98 23.28
CA SER A 501 -27.73 0.53 24.17
C SER A 501 -26.42 0.44 23.42
N TYR A 502 -25.31 0.83 24.07
CA TYR A 502 -23.99 0.89 23.47
C TYR A 502 -22.88 0.83 24.54
N ASP A 503 -21.62 0.76 24.10
CA ASP A 503 -20.43 0.81 24.96
C ASP A 503 -19.63 2.11 24.80
N ASP A 504 -18.95 2.56 25.87
CA ASP A 504 -17.93 3.62 25.82
C ASP A 504 -16.72 3.27 26.72
N ALA A 505 -15.75 4.18 26.85
CA ALA A 505 -14.52 3.96 27.62
C ALA A 505 -14.74 3.50 29.09
N GLU A 506 -15.88 3.80 29.72
CA GLU A 506 -16.19 3.30 31.08
C GLU A 506 -16.64 1.84 31.07
N THR A 507 -17.33 1.39 30.02
CA THR A 507 -17.87 0.03 29.90
C THR A 507 -16.91 -0.91 29.18
N PHE A 508 -16.18 -0.43 28.15
CA PHE A 508 -15.00 -1.10 27.60
C PHE A 508 -13.99 -1.40 28.71
N LYS A 509 -13.69 -0.46 29.62
CA LYS A 509 -12.80 -0.74 30.75
C LYS A 509 -13.31 -1.90 31.63
N GLN A 510 -14.61 -1.97 31.93
CA GLN A 510 -15.16 -3.08 32.73
C GLN A 510 -15.05 -4.42 32.01
N LYS A 511 -15.28 -4.44 30.69
CA LYS A 511 -15.13 -5.62 29.83
C LYS A 511 -13.66 -6.07 29.72
N ILE A 512 -12.72 -5.14 29.64
CA ILE A 512 -11.27 -5.40 29.63
C ILE A 512 -10.78 -5.90 31.00
N ASP A 513 -11.20 -5.26 32.10
CA ASP A 513 -10.87 -5.71 33.46
C ASP A 513 -11.44 -7.13 33.74
N PHE A 514 -12.61 -7.45 33.19
CA PHE A 514 -13.21 -8.79 33.24
C PHE A 514 -12.44 -9.81 32.38
N ALA A 515 -12.08 -9.46 31.14
CA ALA A 515 -11.31 -10.32 30.24
C ALA A 515 -9.92 -10.65 30.81
N ASN A 516 -9.22 -9.64 31.35
CA ASN A 516 -7.96 -9.79 32.07
C ASN A 516 -8.10 -10.67 33.31
N LYS A 517 -9.22 -10.58 34.04
CA LYS A 517 -9.50 -11.42 35.21
C LYS A 517 -9.66 -12.90 34.84
N LEU A 518 -10.30 -13.21 33.71
CA LEU A 518 -10.44 -14.59 33.20
C LEU A 518 -9.18 -15.13 32.52
N GLY A 519 -8.23 -14.26 32.15
CA GLY A 519 -7.03 -14.64 31.41
C GLY A 519 -7.30 -14.91 29.93
N LEU A 520 -8.17 -14.12 29.30
CA LEU A 520 -8.47 -14.23 27.87
C LEU A 520 -7.24 -13.86 26.99
N GLY A 521 -7.24 -14.30 25.74
CA GLY A 521 -6.13 -14.14 24.80
C GLY A 521 -6.02 -12.77 24.13
N GLY A 522 -7.11 -12.01 24.07
CA GLY A 522 -7.15 -10.75 23.32
C GLY A 522 -8.51 -10.05 23.29
N LEU A 523 -8.60 -9.01 22.46
CA LEU A 523 -9.79 -8.22 22.17
C LEU A 523 -10.08 -8.21 20.66
N LEU A 524 -11.38 -8.29 20.35
CA LEU A 524 -11.99 -8.20 19.04
C LEU A 524 -12.79 -6.90 18.98
N ILE A 525 -12.68 -6.10 17.92
CA ILE A 525 -13.47 -4.89 17.68
C ILE A 525 -14.30 -5.09 16.42
N TRP A 526 -15.63 -4.98 16.53
CA TRP A 526 -16.56 -4.91 15.41
C TRP A 526 -17.29 -3.55 15.43
N ALA A 527 -17.04 -2.62 14.51
CA ALA A 527 -15.96 -2.57 13.52
C ALA A 527 -15.21 -1.23 13.65
N ILE A 528 -13.94 -1.20 13.22
CA ILE A 528 -13.03 -0.08 13.51
C ILE A 528 -13.45 1.22 12.81
N ASP A 529 -14.02 1.11 11.61
CA ASP A 529 -14.59 2.19 10.79
C ASP A 529 -15.79 2.90 11.45
N GLN A 530 -16.41 2.27 12.44
CA GLN A 530 -17.60 2.78 13.13
C GLN A 530 -17.27 3.78 14.27
N ASP A 531 -15.99 3.92 14.64
CA ASP A 531 -15.52 4.92 15.62
C ASP A 531 -15.46 6.33 15.02
N THR A 532 -15.65 7.30 15.91
CA THR A 532 -15.48 8.75 15.72
C THR A 532 -14.15 9.17 15.10
N ASP A 533 -14.11 10.36 14.49
CA ASP A 533 -12.90 10.93 13.83
C ASP A 533 -11.71 11.12 14.79
N ASP A 534 -11.99 11.27 16.09
CA ASP A 534 -10.97 11.34 17.13
C ASP A 534 -10.81 10.03 17.93
N LEU A 535 -11.31 8.91 17.42
CA LEU A 535 -11.04 7.55 17.92
C LEU A 535 -11.43 7.34 19.40
N GLN A 536 -12.58 7.86 19.83
CA GLN A 536 -13.03 7.80 21.23
C GLN A 536 -13.31 6.38 21.72
N ALA A 537 -13.87 5.49 20.89
CA ALA A 537 -14.11 4.11 21.28
C ALA A 537 -12.78 3.35 21.41
N LEU A 538 -11.88 3.47 20.42
CA LEU A 538 -10.56 2.87 20.44
C LEU A 538 -9.68 3.42 21.59
N ARG A 539 -9.76 4.72 21.91
CA ARG A 539 -9.14 5.28 23.13
C ARG A 539 -9.62 4.60 24.40
N GLY A 540 -10.90 4.21 24.46
CA GLY A 540 -11.46 3.39 25.53
C GLY A 540 -10.95 1.95 25.56
N VAL A 541 -10.53 1.40 24.41
CA VAL A 541 -10.00 0.03 24.28
C VAL A 541 -8.49 -0.07 24.52
N VAL A 542 -7.68 0.87 24.01
CA VAL A 542 -6.21 0.81 24.09
C VAL A 542 -5.59 1.75 25.13
N GLY A 543 -6.33 2.77 25.57
CA GLY A 543 -5.89 3.77 26.55
C GLY A 543 -5.00 4.89 25.98
N GLU A 544 -5.11 6.09 26.55
CA GLU A 544 -4.41 7.29 26.04
C GLU A 544 -2.88 7.15 25.95
N ASN A 545 -2.25 6.46 26.89
CA ASN A 545 -0.79 6.39 26.94
C ASN A 545 -0.19 5.61 25.77
N ASN A 546 -0.91 4.58 25.27
CA ASN A 546 -0.47 3.80 24.12
C ASN A 546 -0.62 4.63 22.83
N LEU A 547 -1.73 5.33 22.65
CA LEU A 547 -1.93 6.27 21.53
C LEU A 547 -0.93 7.43 21.50
N LYS A 548 -0.45 7.88 22.67
CA LYS A 548 0.56 8.95 22.80
C LYS A 548 1.99 8.54 22.46
N LEU A 549 2.27 7.24 22.30
CA LEU A 549 3.52 6.77 21.69
C LEU A 549 3.47 6.99 20.17
N PHE A 550 2.45 6.47 19.50
CA PHE A 550 2.29 6.56 18.04
C PHE A 550 2.10 7.99 17.52
N GLN A 551 1.42 8.87 18.26
CA GLN A 551 1.31 10.30 17.89
C GLN A 551 2.65 11.05 17.94
N LYS A 552 3.69 10.48 18.58
CA LYS A 552 5.00 11.12 18.71
C LYS A 552 5.90 10.86 17.50
N GLU A 553 5.78 9.68 16.90
CA GLU A 553 6.47 9.32 15.65
C GLU A 553 5.87 10.10 14.47
N ALA A 554 4.54 10.24 14.43
CA ALA A 554 3.81 10.96 13.38
C ALA A 554 3.86 12.51 13.46
N GLN A 555 4.76 13.11 14.24
CA GLN A 555 4.83 14.57 14.45
C GLN A 555 6.20 15.22 14.28
N ASN A 556 7.23 14.49 13.83
CA ASN A 556 8.51 15.08 13.50
C ASN A 556 8.38 15.93 12.23
N LYS A 557 8.35 17.26 12.36
CA LYS A 557 7.96 18.20 11.29
C LYS A 557 9.09 19.05 10.72
N ASP A 558 10.29 18.92 11.26
CA ASP A 558 11.41 19.84 11.01
C ASP A 558 12.33 19.38 9.85
N LEU A 559 11.78 18.65 8.87
CA LEU A 559 12.48 18.07 7.70
C LEU A 559 11.82 18.48 6.36
N TRP A 560 11.40 19.75 6.23
CA TRP A 560 10.61 20.21 5.06
C TRP A 560 10.98 21.61 4.53
N GLU A 561 12.28 21.91 4.41
CA GLU A 561 12.78 23.01 3.54
C GLU A 561 14.05 22.56 2.79
N GLY A 562 13.94 22.33 1.48
CA GLY A 562 15.06 21.99 0.58
C GLY A 562 15.06 20.54 0.08
N VAL A 563 15.31 20.36 -1.22
CA VAL A 563 15.54 19.05 -1.87
C VAL A 563 16.72 19.24 -2.83
N SER A 564 17.82 18.51 -2.58
CA SER A 564 18.83 18.02 -3.55
C SER A 564 20.23 17.88 -2.93
N VAL A 565 20.92 16.75 -3.16
CA VAL A 565 22.38 16.50 -2.95
C VAL A 565 22.77 16.37 -1.44
N PRO A 566 23.75 15.51 -1.03
CA PRO A 566 23.55 14.68 0.17
C PRO A 566 23.94 15.29 1.54
N ASP A 567 23.04 15.11 2.52
CA ASP A 567 23.21 15.47 3.94
C ASP A 567 24.07 14.44 4.73
N CYS A 568 25.26 14.11 4.23
CA CYS A 568 26.16 13.13 4.87
C CYS A 568 26.48 13.50 6.34
N TYR A 569 26.37 12.52 7.25
CA TYR A 569 26.62 12.70 8.69
C TYR A 569 27.72 11.76 9.23
N VAL A 570 28.29 12.13 10.39
CA VAL A 570 29.36 11.36 11.05
C VAL A 570 28.83 10.72 12.34
N THR A 571 29.16 9.44 12.57
CA THR A 571 28.73 8.71 13.78
C THR A 571 29.52 9.10 15.03
N ASP A 572 28.96 8.81 16.20
CA ASP A 572 29.73 8.76 17.45
C ASP A 572 30.90 7.77 17.35
N CYS A 573 31.98 8.00 18.09
CA CYS A 573 33.19 7.17 18.06
C CYS A 573 32.91 5.67 18.33
N GLY A 574 33.00 4.86 17.28
CA GLY A 574 32.71 3.42 17.31
C GLY A 574 31.23 3.05 17.24
N GLY A 575 30.37 3.97 16.83
CA GLY A 575 29.01 3.73 16.32
C GLY A 575 28.99 3.55 14.80
N HIS A 576 27.91 2.97 14.30
CA HIS A 576 27.73 2.60 12.89
C HIS A 576 26.65 3.44 12.21
N CYS A 577 26.60 3.44 10.88
CA CYS A 577 25.52 4.08 10.14
C CYS A 577 24.13 3.52 10.51
N ASN A 578 23.12 4.39 10.43
CA ASN A 578 21.71 4.02 10.58
C ASN A 578 21.25 3.23 9.34
N PRO A 579 20.16 2.45 9.42
CA PRO A 579 19.41 2.02 8.22
C PRO A 579 19.05 3.24 7.36
N GLY A 580 19.06 3.11 6.02
CA GLY A 580 18.92 4.22 5.07
C GLY A 580 20.24 4.89 4.65
N TRP A 581 21.38 4.52 5.23
CA TRP A 581 22.63 5.29 5.12
C TRP A 581 23.86 4.41 4.89
N VAL A 582 24.53 4.60 3.74
CA VAL A 582 25.74 3.85 3.38
C VAL A 582 27.00 4.47 3.97
N LYS A 583 27.86 3.61 4.51
CA LYS A 583 29.15 3.99 5.10
C LYS A 583 30.19 4.23 3.99
N VAL A 584 30.52 5.49 3.73
CA VAL A 584 31.48 5.89 2.69
C VAL A 584 32.93 5.75 3.15
N THR A 585 33.25 6.09 4.40
CA THR A 585 34.61 5.89 4.95
C THR A 585 34.60 5.74 6.48
N THR A 586 35.70 5.23 7.04
CA THR A 586 36.01 5.33 8.48
C THR A 586 37.04 6.43 8.73
N GLN A 587 36.94 7.11 9.88
CA GLN A 587 37.86 8.17 10.27
C GLN A 587 38.09 8.19 11.79
N PRO A 588 39.34 8.32 12.28
CA PRO A 588 39.61 8.43 13.70
C PRO A 588 38.99 9.69 14.30
N CYS A 589 38.50 9.57 15.53
CA CYS A 589 37.81 10.66 16.23
C CYS A 589 38.31 10.77 17.68
N GLY A 590 37.72 11.69 18.45
CA GLY A 590 38.14 11.97 19.82
C GLY A 590 39.34 12.92 19.95
N GLY A 591 39.82 13.09 21.18
CA GLY A 591 40.75 14.15 21.57
C GLY A 591 42.24 13.81 21.38
N ALA A 592 42.97 14.64 20.62
CA ALA A 592 44.39 14.42 20.36
C ALA A 592 45.27 14.52 21.62
N LYS A 593 45.90 13.41 22.02
CA LYS A 593 46.86 13.38 23.14
C LYS A 593 48.14 14.13 22.78
N PHE A 594 48.41 15.20 23.52
CA PHE A 594 49.49 16.19 23.30
C PHE A 594 50.89 15.63 23.00
N LEU A 595 51.23 14.44 23.52
CA LEU A 595 52.53 13.80 23.34
C LEU A 595 52.57 12.72 22.24
N THR A 596 51.43 12.24 21.74
CA THR A 596 51.38 11.11 20.79
C THR A 596 50.68 11.43 19.47
N ARG A 597 49.84 12.47 19.40
CA ARG A 597 49.05 12.83 18.19
C ARG A 597 48.31 11.63 17.57
N HIS A 598 47.83 10.72 18.42
CA HIS A 598 47.00 9.56 18.08
C HIS A 598 45.80 9.55 19.03
N SER A 599 44.63 9.14 18.52
CA SER A 599 43.48 8.82 19.35
C SER A 599 43.69 7.49 20.10
N THR A 600 42.82 7.21 21.06
CA THR A 600 42.65 5.86 21.66
C THR A 600 41.17 5.49 21.79
N GLU A 601 40.31 6.20 21.07
CA GLU A 601 38.90 5.89 20.91
C GLU A 601 38.74 4.99 19.66
N LYS A 602 37.55 4.42 19.44
CA LYS A 602 37.25 3.75 18.17
C LYS A 602 36.99 4.79 17.09
N ASP A 603 37.30 4.46 15.84
CA ASP A 603 37.01 5.32 14.69
C ASP A 603 35.49 5.52 14.52
N SER A 604 35.10 6.68 13.99
CA SER A 604 33.73 7.01 13.56
C SER A 604 33.54 6.69 12.07
N GLU A 605 32.30 6.51 11.66
CA GLU A 605 31.89 6.26 10.28
C GLU A 605 31.33 7.55 9.66
N LEU A 606 31.62 7.80 8.38
CA LEU A 606 30.95 8.79 7.55
C LEU A 606 29.84 8.08 6.77
N CYS A 607 28.62 8.56 6.91
CA CYS A 607 27.39 7.95 6.40
C CYS A 607 26.71 8.93 5.43
N CYS A 608 26.34 8.48 4.24
CA CYS A 608 25.63 9.28 3.23
C CYS A 608 24.31 8.59 2.82
N PRO A 609 23.30 9.32 2.36
CA PRO A 609 22.11 8.73 1.77
C PRO A 609 22.49 8.03 0.45
N LEU A 610 21.77 6.98 0.06
CA LEU A 610 22.16 6.15 -1.08
C LEU A 610 22.12 6.91 -2.42
N ASP A 611 21.09 7.74 -2.67
CA ASP A 611 21.12 8.69 -3.78
C ASP A 611 22.12 9.83 -3.50
N GLY A 612 23.19 9.88 -4.30
CA GLY A 612 24.31 10.80 -4.12
C GLY A 612 25.45 10.32 -3.21
N ALA A 613 25.43 9.07 -2.70
CA ALA A 613 26.60 8.51 -2.04
C ALA A 613 27.75 8.28 -3.04
N PRO A 614 28.96 8.84 -2.80
CA PRO A 614 30.10 8.59 -3.66
C PRO A 614 30.78 7.24 -3.36
N SER A 615 31.44 6.69 -4.37
CA SER A 615 32.21 5.45 -4.31
C SER A 615 33.50 5.59 -3.49
N GLU A 616 33.75 4.66 -2.56
CA GLU A 616 34.97 4.67 -1.70
C GLU A 616 36.28 4.62 -2.51
N ASP A 617 36.27 3.98 -3.69
CA ASP A 617 37.44 3.90 -4.59
C ASP A 617 37.76 5.26 -5.29
N ASP A 618 36.75 6.11 -5.49
CA ASP A 618 36.86 7.41 -6.17
C ASP A 618 37.11 8.56 -5.17
N CYS A 619 36.99 8.28 -3.87
CA CYS A 619 37.18 9.23 -2.77
C CYS A 619 38.56 9.15 -2.10
N ARG A 620 39.07 10.29 -1.60
CA ARG A 620 40.32 10.36 -0.83
C ARG A 620 40.43 11.57 0.09
N TRP A 621 41.19 11.39 1.17
CA TRP A 621 41.60 12.46 2.07
C TRP A 621 42.63 13.39 1.43
N ARG A 622 42.30 14.69 1.34
CA ARG A 622 43.17 15.78 0.91
C ARG A 622 43.62 16.64 2.09
N GLY A 623 44.84 17.16 2.01
CA GLY A 623 45.49 17.98 3.06
C GLY A 623 46.42 17.20 4.00
N SER A 624 47.53 17.82 4.41
CA SER A 624 48.59 17.16 5.19
C SER A 624 48.82 17.81 6.56
N ALA A 625 48.91 16.99 7.60
CA ALA A 625 49.29 17.42 8.95
C ALA A 625 50.75 17.92 8.99
N PRO A 626 51.06 18.98 9.77
CA PRO A 626 50.23 19.59 10.81
C PRO A 626 49.34 20.76 10.37
N SER A 627 49.57 21.36 9.20
CA SER A 627 48.91 22.61 8.77
C SER A 627 47.63 22.44 7.94
N CYS A 628 47.29 21.19 7.62
CA CYS A 628 46.06 20.69 6.98
C CYS A 628 45.32 21.73 6.14
N ASN A 629 45.92 22.01 4.98
CA ASN A 629 45.29 22.76 3.91
C ASN A 629 44.33 21.86 3.11
N GLY A 630 43.34 21.26 3.79
CA GLY A 630 42.39 20.33 3.19
C GLY A 630 41.38 21.04 2.30
N HIS A 631 41.52 20.78 1.00
CA HIS A 631 40.62 21.19 -0.06
C HIS A 631 40.78 20.19 -1.21
N CYS A 632 39.86 20.18 -2.15
CA CYS A 632 39.81 19.16 -3.19
C CYS A 632 40.69 19.52 -4.39
N GLN A 633 40.66 18.71 -5.45
CA GLN A 633 41.22 19.06 -6.76
C GLN A 633 40.13 19.58 -7.70
N GLU A 634 40.53 19.94 -8.92
CA GLU A 634 39.58 20.27 -9.98
C GLU A 634 38.76 19.01 -10.30
N ASN A 635 37.44 19.15 -10.37
CA ASN A 635 36.45 18.07 -10.58
C ASN A 635 36.31 17.09 -9.39
N GLU A 636 36.57 17.57 -8.17
CA GLU A 636 36.23 16.86 -6.93
C GLU A 636 35.20 17.64 -6.09
N VAL A 637 34.27 16.91 -5.45
CA VAL A 637 33.31 17.45 -4.47
C VAL A 637 33.85 17.30 -3.05
N THR A 638 33.62 18.27 -2.16
CA THR A 638 33.94 18.16 -0.72
C THR A 638 32.82 17.45 0.03
N VAL A 639 33.08 16.29 0.64
CA VAL A 639 32.03 15.44 1.26
C VAL A 639 32.11 15.42 2.81
N GLU A 640 33.28 15.67 3.41
CA GLU A 640 33.45 15.80 4.88
C GLU A 640 34.74 16.58 5.21
N LEU A 641 34.80 17.22 6.37
CA LEU A 641 35.96 17.99 6.87
C LEU A 641 36.43 17.54 8.25
N ASN A 642 37.52 16.76 8.31
CA ASN A 642 37.96 16.12 9.55
C ASN A 642 39.40 16.48 9.96
N ARG A 643 39.64 16.63 11.28
CA ARG A 643 40.97 16.93 11.84
C ARG A 643 41.92 15.73 11.92
N TRP A 644 41.42 14.52 11.74
CA TRP A 644 42.21 13.29 11.68
C TRP A 644 42.30 12.76 10.26
N GLY A 645 41.17 12.62 9.55
CA GLY A 645 41.09 12.01 8.21
C GLY A 645 41.84 10.68 8.14
N ASP A 646 42.85 10.57 7.27
CA ASP A 646 43.78 9.41 7.17
C ASP A 646 44.60 9.05 8.44
N GLY A 647 44.36 9.74 9.57
CA GLY A 647 44.78 9.34 10.92
C GLY A 647 45.85 10.21 11.58
N LYS A 648 46.43 11.20 10.89
CA LYS A 648 47.37 12.18 11.49
C LYS A 648 46.68 13.51 11.82
N TYR A 649 46.69 13.89 13.10
CA TYR A 649 45.99 15.09 13.60
C TYR A 649 46.47 16.44 13.03
N CYS A 650 45.52 17.31 12.72
CA CYS A 650 45.67 18.68 12.23
C CYS A 650 45.76 19.72 13.37
N GLU A 651 46.86 20.46 13.42
CA GLU A 651 47.09 21.53 14.40
C GLU A 651 46.52 22.87 13.92
N ASP A 652 46.52 23.11 12.61
CA ASP A 652 45.84 24.20 11.90
C ASP A 652 45.06 23.60 10.72
N GLY A 653 43.89 24.16 10.38
CA GLY A 653 42.97 23.64 9.37
C GLY A 653 42.35 22.25 9.65
N ASN A 654 41.73 21.68 8.62
CA ASN A 654 41.11 20.35 8.55
C ASN A 654 41.63 19.61 7.29
N LYS A 655 41.45 18.29 7.21
CA LYS A 655 41.51 17.58 5.92
C LYS A 655 40.13 17.57 5.30
N ALA A 656 40.08 17.55 3.98
CA ALA A 656 38.84 17.37 3.23
C ALA A 656 38.78 15.93 2.71
N TYR A 657 37.63 15.27 2.85
CA TYR A 657 37.33 14.05 2.12
C TYR A 657 36.72 14.48 0.79
N CYS A 658 37.37 14.11 -0.31
CA CYS A 658 37.08 14.61 -1.64
C CYS A 658 36.89 13.45 -2.61
N CYS A 659 35.86 13.51 -3.43
CA CYS A 659 35.47 12.44 -4.36
C CYS A 659 35.38 12.97 -5.78
N ASP A 660 35.92 12.21 -6.74
CA ASP A 660 35.83 12.54 -8.17
C ASP A 660 34.37 12.49 -8.64
N THR A 661 33.93 13.50 -9.39
CA THR A 661 32.61 13.51 -10.04
C THR A 661 32.71 13.07 -11.51
N SER A 662 31.64 12.49 -12.04
CA SER A 662 31.49 12.18 -13.47
C SER A 662 31.28 13.41 -14.36
N LEU A 663 31.15 14.61 -13.79
CA LEU A 663 30.98 15.87 -14.52
C LEU A 663 32.32 16.38 -15.07
N ASP A 664 32.50 16.32 -16.39
CA ASP A 664 33.68 16.90 -17.05
C ASP A 664 33.62 18.44 -17.11
N ASN A 665 34.81 19.05 -17.14
CA ASN A 665 35.05 20.48 -17.01
C ASN A 665 36.22 20.85 -17.92
N THR A 666 35.90 21.32 -19.13
CA THR A 666 36.93 21.65 -20.14
C THR A 666 37.56 23.04 -19.96
N CYS A 667 37.25 23.72 -18.85
CA CYS A 667 37.59 25.11 -18.60
C CYS A 667 39.07 25.30 -18.22
N TYR A 668 39.63 26.47 -18.52
CA TYR A 668 41.08 26.71 -18.43
C TYR A 668 41.43 28.14 -18.02
N TRP A 669 42.62 28.30 -17.44
CA TRP A 669 43.21 29.61 -17.15
C TRP A 669 43.90 30.23 -18.36
N THR A 670 43.67 31.52 -18.60
CA THR A 670 44.40 32.31 -19.61
C THR A 670 45.80 32.71 -19.13
N GLY A 671 46.66 33.11 -20.06
CA GLY A 671 47.92 33.79 -19.74
C GLY A 671 47.69 35.20 -19.19
N GLU A 672 48.73 35.79 -18.59
CA GLU A 672 48.66 37.12 -17.98
C GLU A 672 48.27 38.20 -19.00
N GLY A 673 47.13 38.86 -18.77
CA GLY A 673 46.55 39.84 -19.69
C GLY A 673 45.95 39.26 -20.97
N GLN A 674 45.62 37.96 -21.01
CA GLN A 674 44.97 37.31 -22.15
C GLN A 674 43.47 37.07 -21.89
N ARG A 675 42.67 37.28 -22.94
CA ARG A 675 41.23 36.98 -22.99
C ARG A 675 40.97 35.50 -23.35
N CYS A 676 39.72 35.07 -23.24
CA CYS A 676 39.30 33.73 -23.63
C CYS A 676 39.49 33.45 -25.13
N ASN A 677 39.58 32.16 -25.53
CA ASN A 677 39.76 31.77 -26.93
C ASN A 677 38.42 31.72 -27.67
N GLY A 678 38.39 32.20 -28.92
CA GLY A 678 37.25 32.01 -29.83
C GLY A 678 35.95 32.61 -29.29
N ASP A 679 35.01 31.72 -28.94
CA ASP A 679 33.69 32.03 -28.38
C ASP A 679 33.55 31.61 -26.90
N ASP A 680 34.63 31.17 -26.25
CA ASP A 680 34.65 30.86 -24.81
C ASP A 680 34.40 32.12 -23.97
N GLU A 681 33.83 31.95 -22.78
CA GLU A 681 33.46 33.05 -21.89
C GLU A 681 34.07 32.90 -20.48
N ALA A 682 34.46 34.04 -19.89
CA ALA A 682 35.07 34.08 -18.57
C ALA A 682 34.02 33.93 -17.47
N ILE A 683 34.11 32.88 -16.68
CA ILE A 683 33.23 32.60 -15.53
C ILE A 683 33.83 33.18 -14.23
N THR A 684 35.15 33.29 -14.14
CA THR A 684 35.81 33.94 -12.98
C THR A 684 37.21 34.46 -13.33
N PHE A 685 37.86 35.15 -12.38
CA PHE A 685 39.18 35.77 -12.56
C PHE A 685 40.07 35.66 -11.32
N ALA A 686 41.37 35.92 -11.52
CA ALA A 686 42.36 36.11 -10.47
C ALA A 686 43.36 37.21 -10.86
N GLY A 687 43.90 37.93 -9.88
CA GLY A 687 44.83 39.05 -10.10
C GLY A 687 45.01 39.90 -8.83
N THR A 688 45.59 41.10 -8.93
CA THR A 688 45.76 42.01 -7.77
C THR A 688 45.33 43.44 -8.10
N PHE A 689 44.42 44.01 -7.31
CA PHE A 689 43.98 45.40 -7.50
C PHE A 689 45.09 46.41 -7.20
N LEU A 690 45.43 47.27 -8.17
CA LEU A 690 46.52 48.24 -8.04
C LEU A 690 46.17 49.45 -7.15
N GLU A 691 44.88 49.78 -6.98
CA GLU A 691 44.40 50.79 -6.05
C GLU A 691 43.41 50.20 -5.04
N ARG A 692 43.51 50.63 -3.77
CA ARG A 692 42.65 50.11 -2.68
C ARG A 692 41.23 50.70 -2.74
N LEU A 693 40.42 50.17 -3.63
CA LEU A 693 38.98 50.42 -3.72
C LEU A 693 38.21 49.24 -3.10
N ALA A 694 38.27 49.15 -1.77
CA ALA A 694 37.68 48.05 -0.98
C ALA A 694 36.15 47.91 -1.11
N ASP A 695 35.47 48.91 -1.68
CA ASP A 695 34.04 48.87 -1.97
C ASP A 695 33.70 48.29 -3.36
N ILE A 696 34.69 48.02 -4.23
CA ILE A 696 34.44 47.60 -5.62
C ILE A 696 34.37 46.08 -5.80
N ALA A 697 35.04 45.26 -4.97
CA ALA A 697 35.09 43.80 -5.16
C ALA A 697 33.71 43.14 -5.31
N GLY A 698 32.72 43.58 -4.52
CA GLY A 698 31.32 43.11 -4.60
C GLY A 698 30.56 43.52 -5.87
N THR A 699 31.18 44.27 -6.80
CA THR A 699 30.58 44.67 -8.09
C THR A 699 30.74 43.58 -9.16
N PHE A 700 31.76 42.72 -9.04
CA PHE A 700 32.02 41.63 -9.99
C PHE A 700 31.33 40.31 -9.61
N PHE A 701 30.81 40.23 -8.38
CA PHE A 701 30.21 39.00 -7.84
C PHE A 701 28.96 38.60 -8.66
N GLY A 702 29.01 37.41 -9.28
CA GLY A 702 27.96 36.90 -10.15
C GLY A 702 27.94 37.48 -11.57
N LEU A 703 28.98 38.21 -12.01
CA LEU A 703 29.16 38.56 -13.42
C LEU A 703 29.91 37.43 -14.17
N VAL A 704 29.47 37.15 -15.40
CA VAL A 704 30.11 36.19 -16.31
C VAL A 704 30.21 36.74 -17.74
N GLY A 705 31.04 36.11 -18.56
CA GLY A 705 31.22 36.39 -19.98
C GLY A 705 31.70 37.81 -20.27
N LEU A 706 31.20 38.38 -21.37
CA LEU A 706 31.59 39.72 -21.83
C LEU A 706 31.35 40.82 -20.78
N VAL A 707 30.34 40.66 -19.91
CA VAL A 707 30.03 41.65 -18.86
C VAL A 707 31.07 41.63 -17.74
N LEU A 708 31.65 40.46 -17.45
CA LEU A 708 32.81 40.34 -16.55
C LEU A 708 34.06 40.93 -17.22
N GLU A 709 34.36 40.60 -18.49
CA GLU A 709 35.52 41.16 -19.19
C GLU A 709 35.49 42.69 -19.27
N GLU A 710 34.36 43.29 -19.68
CA GLU A 710 34.22 44.75 -19.78
C GLU A 710 34.41 45.45 -18.41
N ALA A 711 33.91 44.85 -17.34
CA ALA A 711 34.06 45.41 -15.98
C ALA A 711 35.50 45.28 -15.44
N LEU A 712 36.21 44.19 -15.78
CA LEU A 712 37.61 43.98 -15.36
C LEU A 712 38.59 44.89 -16.13
N ASP A 713 38.31 45.20 -17.40
CA ASP A 713 39.11 46.16 -18.19
C ASP A 713 39.05 47.60 -17.60
N GLU A 714 37.94 47.98 -16.94
CA GLU A 714 37.86 49.25 -16.19
C GLU A 714 38.55 49.19 -14.79
N ALA A 715 38.78 47.99 -14.25
CA ALA A 715 39.21 47.78 -12.86
C ALA A 715 40.73 47.92 -12.62
N ASN A 716 41.55 47.92 -13.68
CA ASN A 716 43.01 48.10 -13.64
C ASN A 716 43.73 47.12 -12.67
N ILE A 717 43.57 45.82 -12.95
CA ILE A 717 44.09 44.69 -12.15
C ILE A 717 45.45 44.23 -12.71
N ASP A 718 46.45 44.07 -11.84
CA ASP A 718 47.76 43.49 -12.19
C ASP A 718 47.72 41.95 -12.15
N LEU A 719 48.57 41.32 -12.95
CA LEU A 719 48.66 39.86 -13.12
C LEU A 719 47.32 39.16 -13.47
N LEU A 720 46.37 39.90 -14.08
CA LEU A 720 45.04 39.41 -14.41
C LEU A 720 45.08 38.14 -15.28
N LYS A 721 44.36 37.12 -14.82
CA LYS A 721 44.05 35.88 -15.54
C LYS A 721 42.55 35.63 -15.47
N LEU A 722 41.98 35.10 -16.55
CA LEU A 722 40.58 34.68 -16.63
C LEU A 722 40.52 33.16 -16.57
N TYR A 723 39.48 32.63 -15.94
CA TYR A 723 39.10 31.23 -16.04
C TYR A 723 37.94 31.15 -17.04
N CYS A 724 38.22 30.54 -18.19
CA CYS A 724 37.37 30.55 -19.38
C CYS A 724 36.77 29.16 -19.62
N CYS A 725 35.50 29.12 -19.99
CA CYS A 725 34.77 27.91 -20.33
C CYS A 725 34.11 28.04 -21.71
N PRO A 726 33.94 26.95 -22.46
CA PRO A 726 33.04 26.92 -23.60
C PRO A 726 31.60 27.27 -23.18
N LYS A 727 30.88 28.01 -24.02
CA LYS A 727 29.50 28.44 -23.75
C LYS A 727 28.52 27.30 -23.41
N LYS A 728 28.75 26.08 -23.90
CA LYS A 728 27.96 24.90 -23.51
C LYS A 728 28.16 24.58 -22.02
N ASP A 729 29.41 24.49 -21.57
CA ASP A 729 29.80 24.04 -20.24
C ASP A 729 29.45 25.07 -19.15
N ILE A 730 29.37 26.37 -19.48
CA ILE A 730 28.93 27.42 -18.54
C ILE A 730 27.49 27.15 -18.04
N ASN A 731 26.62 26.57 -18.87
CA ASN A 731 25.24 26.26 -18.47
C ASN A 731 25.15 25.00 -17.59
N ASN A 732 26.26 24.30 -17.34
CA ASN A 732 26.31 23.16 -16.42
C ASN A 732 26.54 23.61 -14.96
N TRP A 733 26.76 24.90 -14.70
CA TRP A 733 27.19 25.43 -13.40
C TRP A 733 26.30 26.57 -12.90
N GLU A 734 25.83 26.46 -11.65
CA GLU A 734 25.07 27.48 -10.93
C GLU A 734 25.78 27.87 -9.61
N ASN A 735 25.30 28.94 -8.95
CA ASN A 735 25.73 29.42 -7.62
C ASN A 735 27.25 29.70 -7.40
N CYS A 736 28.03 29.78 -8.46
CA CYS A 736 29.50 29.84 -8.40
C CYS A 736 30.10 30.94 -7.50
N ALA A 737 31.06 30.58 -6.64
CA ALA A 737 31.73 31.51 -5.72
C ALA A 737 33.17 31.09 -5.31
N TRP A 738 33.96 32.05 -4.83
CA TRP A 738 35.31 31.83 -4.28
C TRP A 738 35.34 31.66 -2.75
N TYR A 739 35.81 30.52 -2.28
CA TYR A 739 35.96 30.19 -0.85
C TYR A 739 37.42 30.35 -0.37
N GLY A 740 37.61 30.48 0.95
CA GLY A 740 38.88 30.86 1.58
C GLY A 740 38.93 32.35 1.98
N LYS A 741 39.21 32.61 3.26
CA LYS A 741 39.17 33.95 3.87
C LYS A 741 40.27 34.89 3.35
N PRO A 742 39.95 36.11 2.86
CA PRO A 742 40.94 37.10 2.42
C PRO A 742 42.10 37.34 3.39
N GLY A 743 43.30 37.55 2.85
CA GLY A 743 44.54 37.75 3.59
C GLY A 743 45.09 36.53 4.35
N SER A 744 44.49 35.34 4.19
CA SER A 744 44.89 34.14 4.94
C SER A 744 44.55 32.79 4.30
N CYS A 745 43.57 32.76 3.39
CA CYS A 745 42.98 31.58 2.76
C CYS A 745 42.67 30.43 3.73
N PHE A 746 42.16 30.76 4.93
CA PHE A 746 41.60 29.80 5.88
C PHE A 746 40.14 29.48 5.51
N ASP A 747 39.66 28.25 5.74
CA ASP A 747 38.39 27.70 5.21
C ASP A 747 38.32 27.80 3.67
N ASN A 748 39.36 27.30 3.00
CA ASN A 748 39.49 27.28 1.55
C ASN A 748 39.02 25.95 0.92
N HIS A 749 37.83 25.51 1.28
CA HIS A 749 37.15 24.33 0.72
C HIS A 749 35.79 24.75 0.15
N CYS A 750 35.17 23.90 -0.67
CA CYS A 750 33.81 24.12 -1.16
C CYS A 750 32.76 23.84 -0.07
N PRO A 751 31.51 24.33 -0.23
CA PRO A 751 30.37 23.81 0.51
C PRO A 751 30.32 22.27 0.47
N ILE A 752 29.90 21.67 1.58
CA ILE A 752 29.91 20.21 1.75
C ILE A 752 28.71 19.59 1.01
N GLY A 753 28.94 18.47 0.34
CA GLY A 753 27.93 17.65 -0.34
C GLY A 753 27.67 18.04 -1.79
N HIS A 754 27.47 19.34 -2.09
CA HIS A 754 26.86 19.79 -3.35
C HIS A 754 27.79 20.48 -4.35
N SER A 755 28.69 21.36 -3.90
CA SER A 755 29.49 22.15 -4.84
C SER A 755 30.74 21.40 -5.33
N VAL A 756 30.89 21.31 -6.66
CA VAL A 756 32.11 20.83 -7.33
C VAL A 756 33.17 21.93 -7.29
N GLN A 757 34.41 21.57 -6.96
CA GLN A 757 35.54 22.50 -7.07
C GLN A 757 36.03 22.56 -8.52
N LEU A 758 35.87 23.68 -9.20
CA LEU A 758 36.31 23.83 -10.59
C LEU A 758 37.79 24.22 -10.70
N THR A 759 38.28 25.13 -9.85
CA THR A 759 39.68 25.55 -9.87
C THR A 759 40.18 26.18 -8.56
N THR A 760 41.47 26.50 -8.45
CA THR A 760 42.09 27.16 -7.29
C THR A 760 43.05 28.27 -7.71
N ASN A 761 43.18 29.32 -6.89
CA ASN A 761 44.15 30.40 -7.14
C ASN A 761 44.51 31.16 -5.84
N ALA A 762 45.78 31.55 -5.69
CA ALA A 762 46.24 32.34 -4.53
C ALA A 762 45.78 33.81 -4.55
N TYR A 763 45.19 34.26 -5.67
CA TYR A 763 44.70 35.62 -5.91
C TYR A 763 43.28 35.66 -6.51
N GLY A 764 42.47 34.62 -6.24
CA GLY A 764 41.10 34.52 -6.74
C GLY A 764 40.25 35.73 -6.35
N GLU A 765 39.48 36.26 -7.29
CA GLU A 765 38.62 37.45 -7.10
C GLU A 765 39.38 38.76 -6.77
N GLY A 766 40.71 38.76 -6.84
CA GLY A 766 41.56 39.91 -6.53
C GLY A 766 42.08 40.01 -5.09
N GLU A 767 41.82 38.99 -4.25
CA GLU A 767 42.20 38.92 -2.82
C GLU A 767 43.30 37.88 -2.57
N ASP A 768 44.32 38.24 -1.77
CA ASP A 768 45.51 37.39 -1.53
C ASP A 768 45.40 36.45 -0.31
N CYS A 769 46.27 35.43 -0.25
CA CYS A 769 46.42 34.52 0.89
C CYS A 769 47.41 35.02 1.98
N GLY A 770 47.86 36.27 1.89
CA GLY A 770 48.76 36.92 2.83
C GLY A 770 50.11 36.20 2.98
N ILE A 771 50.53 35.98 4.22
CA ILE A 771 51.78 35.26 4.53
C ILE A 771 51.66 33.73 4.40
N ARG A 772 50.47 33.21 4.09
CA ARG A 772 50.17 31.76 3.97
C ARG A 772 50.28 31.30 2.52
N LEU A 773 51.49 31.40 1.96
CA LEU A 773 51.79 31.00 0.58
C LEU A 773 51.62 29.49 0.31
N GLU A 774 51.37 28.69 1.36
CA GLU A 774 50.97 27.28 1.27
C GLU A 774 49.46 27.05 1.04
N ARG A 775 48.65 28.12 0.96
CA ARG A 775 47.19 28.09 0.72
C ARG A 775 46.81 28.87 -0.55
N SER A 776 45.64 28.51 -1.10
CA SER A 776 44.97 29.15 -2.23
C SER A 776 43.51 29.41 -1.85
N ARG A 777 42.84 30.37 -2.49
CA ARG A 777 41.36 30.35 -2.58
C ARG A 777 40.93 29.24 -3.53
N VAL A 778 39.71 28.74 -3.38
CA VAL A 778 39.12 27.71 -4.25
C VAL A 778 37.82 28.23 -4.86
N PHE A 779 37.55 27.90 -6.12
CA PHE A 779 36.37 28.33 -6.84
C PHE A 779 35.45 27.12 -7.04
N CYS A 780 34.21 27.26 -6.59
CA CYS A 780 33.25 26.16 -6.48
C CYS A 780 31.93 26.56 -7.12
N CYS A 781 31.27 25.60 -7.78
CA CYS A 781 29.96 25.78 -8.41
C CYS A 781 29.07 24.57 -8.11
N ASP A 782 27.76 24.76 -8.17
CA ASP A 782 26.78 23.67 -8.05
C ASP A 782 26.42 23.15 -9.45
N PRO A 783 26.14 21.85 -9.64
CA PRO A 783 25.64 21.32 -10.91
C PRO A 783 24.27 21.92 -11.27
N ALA A 784 24.16 22.45 -12.49
CA ALA A 784 22.94 23.13 -12.95
C ALA A 784 21.73 22.17 -12.98
N GLY A 785 20.57 22.70 -12.61
CA GLY A 785 19.33 21.92 -12.55
C GLY A 785 19.27 20.83 -11.46
N GLY A 786 20.23 20.78 -10.53
CA GLY A 786 20.19 19.89 -9.36
C GLY A 786 20.62 18.44 -9.63
N GLN A 787 21.49 18.21 -10.61
CA GLN A 787 21.99 16.87 -10.95
C GLN A 787 22.87 16.29 -9.83
N SER A 788 22.69 15.00 -9.52
CA SER A 788 23.59 14.26 -8.64
C SER A 788 24.96 14.06 -9.31
N PRO A 789 26.09 14.41 -8.67
CA PRO A 789 27.42 14.34 -9.28
C PRO A 789 28.03 12.92 -9.36
N PHE A 790 27.25 11.86 -9.05
CA PHE A 790 27.69 10.45 -8.99
C PHE A 790 26.66 9.49 -9.60
N LEU A 791 27.09 8.31 -10.07
CA LEU A 791 26.22 7.22 -10.52
C LEU A 791 25.84 6.28 -9.35
N PRO A 792 24.61 5.74 -9.26
CA PRO A 792 24.21 4.85 -8.17
C PRO A 792 25.01 3.54 -8.07
N VAL A 793 25.46 3.00 -9.21
CA VAL A 793 26.37 1.85 -9.29
C VAL A 793 27.33 2.04 -10.48
N SER A 794 28.60 1.68 -10.32
CA SER A 794 29.61 1.77 -11.37
C SER A 794 29.41 0.75 -12.51
N LEU A 795 29.68 1.16 -13.75
CA LEU A 795 29.40 0.37 -14.96
C LEU A 795 30.13 -0.99 -15.01
N ASP A 796 31.26 -1.15 -14.32
CA ASP A 796 32.02 -2.40 -14.22
C ASP A 796 31.36 -3.47 -13.31
N LYS A 797 30.54 -3.02 -12.34
CA LYS A 797 29.68 -3.88 -11.51
C LYS A 797 28.40 -4.24 -12.26
N LEU A 798 27.88 -3.29 -13.05
CA LEU A 798 26.66 -3.46 -13.83
C LEU A 798 26.86 -4.38 -15.05
N PHE A 799 27.95 -4.24 -15.79
CA PHE A 799 28.20 -4.94 -17.07
C PHE A 799 29.52 -5.76 -17.07
N PRO A 800 29.54 -7.02 -17.57
CA PRO A 800 30.74 -7.87 -17.52
C PRO A 800 31.98 -7.36 -18.29
N ASN A 801 31.72 -6.54 -19.31
CA ASN A 801 32.67 -5.64 -19.98
C ASN A 801 31.82 -4.48 -20.54
N PRO A 802 31.75 -3.31 -19.89
CA PRO A 802 30.99 -2.15 -20.38
C PRO A 802 31.59 -1.59 -21.68
N PRO A 803 30.89 -0.70 -22.41
CA PRO A 803 31.50 0.05 -23.49
C PRO A 803 32.68 0.91 -22.97
N GLU A 804 33.80 0.93 -23.69
CA GLU A 804 35.01 1.67 -23.34
C GLU A 804 35.28 2.76 -24.39
N GLY A 805 35.23 4.03 -24.00
CA GLY A 805 35.52 5.18 -24.86
C GLY A 805 34.98 6.48 -24.28
N ASP A 806 35.45 7.62 -24.79
CA ASP A 806 34.99 8.95 -24.37
C ASP A 806 33.59 9.29 -24.97
N ASP A 807 33.19 8.59 -26.03
CA ASP A 807 31.97 8.81 -26.84
C ASP A 807 30.76 7.94 -26.41
N VAL A 808 30.70 7.53 -25.13
CA VAL A 808 29.66 6.62 -24.59
C VAL A 808 28.61 7.41 -23.81
N ASP A 809 27.42 7.59 -24.39
CA ASP A 809 26.27 8.13 -23.67
C ASP A 809 25.74 7.10 -22.66
N THR A 810 25.57 7.54 -21.42
CA THR A 810 25.12 6.70 -20.30
C THR A 810 23.98 7.40 -19.59
N ASP A 811 22.77 6.84 -19.74
CA ASP A 811 21.57 7.34 -19.08
C ASP A 811 20.99 6.25 -18.17
N TYR A 812 20.50 6.68 -17.01
CA TYR A 812 19.82 5.79 -16.08
C TYR A 812 18.48 6.36 -15.63
N GLU A 813 17.66 5.47 -15.09
CA GLU A 813 16.41 5.72 -14.41
C GLU A 813 16.44 4.84 -13.17
N LEU A 814 16.27 5.46 -12.00
CA LEU A 814 16.01 4.77 -10.75
C LEU A 814 14.72 5.37 -10.21
N GLU A 815 13.61 4.65 -10.35
CA GLU A 815 12.38 4.99 -9.67
C GLU A 815 12.19 4.03 -8.49
N THR A 816 12.33 4.58 -7.29
CA THR A 816 12.03 3.94 -6.02
C THR A 816 10.57 4.17 -5.65
N ASP A 817 9.82 3.08 -5.55
CA ASP A 817 8.49 3.03 -4.96
C ASP A 817 8.62 2.62 -3.48
N ASP A 818 8.96 3.62 -2.65
CA ASP A 818 8.97 3.52 -1.17
C ASP A 818 7.58 3.24 -0.57
N THR A 819 6.54 3.42 -1.41
CA THR A 819 5.15 3.06 -1.17
C THR A 819 4.90 1.57 -1.36
N TRP A 820 5.78 0.85 -2.08
CA TRP A 820 5.65 -0.56 -2.43
C TRP A 820 4.34 -0.87 -3.19
N GLY A 821 3.96 -0.03 -4.16
CA GLY A 821 2.75 -0.14 -4.97
C GLY A 821 1.49 0.48 -4.35
N THR A 822 1.60 1.16 -3.21
CA THR A 822 0.44 1.60 -2.39
C THR A 822 0.06 3.08 -2.56
N GLY A 823 0.74 3.81 -3.44
CA GLY A 823 0.34 5.15 -3.90
C GLY A 823 0.49 6.28 -2.87
N LYS A 824 1.32 6.07 -1.84
CA LYS A 824 1.67 7.07 -0.83
C LYS A 824 3.13 6.98 -0.40
N ALA A 825 3.93 7.95 -0.82
CA ALA A 825 5.27 8.14 -0.30
C ALA A 825 5.25 8.31 1.23
N LYS A 826 6.29 7.78 1.88
CA LYS A 826 6.72 8.13 3.22
C LYS A 826 7.49 9.47 3.13
N VAL A 827 8.40 9.72 4.06
CA VAL A 827 9.41 10.77 3.89
C VAL A 827 10.49 10.18 2.97
N SER A 828 11.04 10.99 2.06
CA SER A 828 11.82 10.54 0.91
C SER A 828 13.19 9.98 1.29
N ASP A 829 13.24 8.67 1.53
CA ASP A 829 14.46 7.86 1.52
C ASP A 829 14.40 6.96 0.27
N ASP A 830 14.96 7.44 -0.85
CA ASP A 830 14.97 6.77 -2.15
C ASP A 830 16.01 5.61 -2.21
N GLU A 831 15.84 4.64 -1.31
CA GLU A 831 16.76 3.51 -1.10
C GLU A 831 16.25 2.22 -1.79
N PRO A 832 16.75 1.83 -2.98
CA PRO A 832 16.40 0.56 -3.63
C PRO A 832 16.77 -0.72 -2.86
N SER A 833 17.45 -0.63 -1.72
CA SER A 833 17.59 -1.78 -0.80
C SER A 833 16.34 -2.02 0.07
N ASP A 834 15.62 -0.96 0.47
CA ASP A 834 14.46 -1.01 1.38
C ASP A 834 13.14 -0.48 0.73
N ALA A 835 13.19 -0.10 -0.55
CA ALA A 835 12.05 0.21 -1.41
C ALA A 835 11.80 -0.88 -2.46
N ALA A 836 10.59 -0.96 -3.01
CA ALA A 836 10.43 -1.58 -4.33
C ALA A 836 11.06 -0.62 -5.36
N PHE A 837 11.78 -1.13 -6.36
CA PHE A 837 12.43 -0.26 -7.36
C PHE A 837 12.31 -0.79 -8.77
N GLN A 838 12.35 0.14 -9.74
CA GLN A 838 12.77 -0.14 -11.11
C GLN A 838 14.03 0.66 -11.43
N PHE A 839 15.06 -0.05 -11.90
CA PHE A 839 16.34 0.51 -12.32
C PHE A 839 16.62 0.12 -13.77
N VAL A 840 16.64 1.12 -14.65
CA VAL A 840 16.97 0.98 -16.07
C VAL A 840 18.24 1.75 -16.33
N VAL A 841 19.27 1.11 -16.85
CA VAL A 841 20.51 1.78 -17.28
C VAL A 841 20.87 1.36 -18.70
N MET A 842 21.16 2.34 -19.55
CA MET A 842 21.62 2.14 -20.92
C MET A 842 22.96 2.84 -21.12
N ALA A 843 23.94 2.09 -21.62
CA ALA A 843 25.21 2.61 -22.10
C ALA A 843 25.32 2.31 -23.60
N SER A 844 25.46 3.35 -24.42
CA SER A 844 25.43 3.26 -25.88
C SER A 844 26.38 4.27 -26.53
N PRO A 845 26.97 3.97 -27.70
CA PRO A 845 27.66 4.98 -28.52
C PRO A 845 26.72 6.16 -28.86
N GLU A 846 27.27 7.38 -28.89
CA GLU A 846 26.50 8.60 -29.21
C GLU A 846 25.82 8.54 -30.61
N GLU A 847 26.35 7.79 -31.58
CA GLU A 847 25.70 7.64 -32.89
C GLU A 847 24.52 6.65 -32.92
N LEU A 848 24.23 5.98 -31.80
CA LEU A 848 23.11 5.06 -31.63
C LEU A 848 22.01 5.57 -30.68
N GLN A 849 22.32 6.49 -29.77
CA GLN A 849 21.42 6.99 -28.73
C GLN A 849 21.27 8.52 -28.78
N THR A 850 20.05 9.05 -28.64
CA THR A 850 19.85 10.50 -28.49
C THR A 850 18.65 10.88 -27.63
N SER A 851 18.76 11.99 -26.90
CA SER A 851 17.73 12.49 -25.99
C SER A 851 16.76 13.45 -26.65
N LEU A 852 15.47 13.07 -26.68
CA LEU A 852 14.36 13.95 -27.02
C LEU A 852 13.60 14.47 -25.80
N ASP A 853 13.96 14.02 -24.59
CA ASP A 853 13.45 14.54 -23.33
C ASP A 853 14.19 15.82 -22.91
N ARG A 854 15.54 15.80 -22.93
CA ARG A 854 16.37 16.95 -22.56
C ARG A 854 16.18 18.08 -23.58
N ARG A 855 15.58 19.19 -23.13
CA ARG A 855 15.28 20.36 -23.97
C ARG A 855 16.49 21.28 -24.16
N ASP A 856 17.45 20.78 -24.93
CA ASP A 856 18.59 21.54 -25.48
C ASP A 856 18.18 22.79 -26.30
N GLY A 857 16.95 22.81 -26.79
CA GLY A 857 16.41 23.86 -27.66
C GLY A 857 16.56 23.58 -29.15
N SER A 858 17.16 22.46 -29.54
CA SER A 858 17.31 22.06 -30.94
C SER A 858 16.04 21.53 -31.55
N HIS A 859 15.05 21.14 -30.74
CA HIS A 859 13.86 20.45 -31.22
C HIS A 859 12.60 20.72 -30.37
N TRP A 860 11.44 20.46 -30.97
CA TRP A 860 10.13 20.46 -30.31
C TRP A 860 9.32 19.26 -30.77
N LEU A 861 8.74 18.52 -29.83
CA LEU A 861 7.73 17.50 -30.09
C LEU A 861 6.32 18.10 -29.97
N LEU A 862 5.41 17.63 -30.83
CA LEU A 862 4.02 18.08 -30.92
C LEU A 862 3.11 16.85 -31.11
N ASN A 863 1.92 16.90 -30.51
CA ASN A 863 0.95 15.80 -30.49
C ASN A 863 1.50 14.51 -29.84
N CYS A 864 2.24 14.65 -28.74
CA CYS A 864 2.44 13.53 -27.81
C CYS A 864 1.15 13.26 -27.05
N GLU A 865 0.69 12.01 -27.08
CA GLU A 865 -0.44 11.49 -26.32
C GLU A 865 -0.06 10.06 -25.88
N ASN A 866 -0.34 9.67 -24.64
CA ASN A 866 -0.10 8.29 -24.20
C ASN A 866 -1.08 7.35 -24.90
N THR A 867 -0.56 6.37 -25.64
CA THR A 867 -1.34 5.22 -26.11
C THR A 867 -1.37 4.13 -25.04
N THR A 868 -2.30 3.18 -25.18
CA THR A 868 -2.31 1.93 -24.38
C THR A 868 -1.82 0.73 -25.19
N ASP A 869 -1.27 0.97 -26.39
CA ASP A 869 -1.05 -0.06 -27.40
C ASP A 869 0.39 -0.04 -27.89
N ALA A 870 1.07 -1.18 -27.72
CA ALA A 870 2.46 -1.41 -28.07
C ALA A 870 2.64 -2.02 -29.47
N GLU A 871 1.53 -2.42 -30.11
CA GLU A 871 1.52 -3.15 -31.39
C GLU A 871 1.74 -2.22 -32.61
N GLU A 872 1.29 -0.97 -32.53
CA GLU A 872 1.30 -0.03 -33.66
C GLU A 872 2.41 1.02 -33.56
N ALA A 873 3.10 1.28 -34.67
CA ALA A 873 4.15 2.30 -34.76
C ALA A 873 3.54 3.71 -34.68
N GLN A 874 4.00 4.48 -33.69
CA GLN A 874 3.41 5.76 -33.28
C GLN A 874 4.04 6.90 -34.06
N THR A 875 3.26 7.88 -34.54
CA THR A 875 3.76 9.01 -35.34
C THR A 875 3.46 10.35 -34.69
N ILE A 876 4.48 10.98 -34.12
CA ILE A 876 4.41 12.33 -33.54
C ILE A 876 4.93 13.39 -34.51
N LYS A 877 4.67 14.67 -34.23
CA LYS A 877 5.16 15.79 -35.05
C LYS A 877 6.40 16.41 -34.42
N MET A 878 7.56 16.16 -35.00
CA MET A 878 8.83 16.77 -34.59
C MET A 878 9.09 18.06 -35.37
N VAL A 879 9.74 19.03 -34.74
CA VAL A 879 10.17 20.29 -35.37
C VAL A 879 11.60 20.57 -34.95
N CYS A 880 12.55 20.49 -35.88
CA CYS A 880 13.93 20.89 -35.59
C CYS A 880 14.09 22.40 -35.69
N THR A 881 14.78 22.95 -34.70
CA THR A 881 14.93 24.39 -34.43
C THR A 881 16.39 24.81 -34.32
N ASP A 882 17.28 23.86 -34.04
CA ASP A 882 18.66 23.87 -34.50
C ASP A 882 18.95 22.56 -35.29
N VAL A 883 20.00 22.57 -36.09
CA VAL A 883 20.54 21.45 -36.90
C VAL A 883 22.07 21.43 -36.92
N SER A 884 22.71 22.18 -36.01
CA SER A 884 24.16 22.13 -35.73
C SER A 884 24.61 20.70 -35.39
N GLU A 885 25.90 20.40 -35.63
CA GLU A 885 26.44 19.04 -35.54
C GLU A 885 26.32 18.46 -34.10
N ASP A 886 26.39 19.31 -33.08
CA ASP A 886 26.25 18.93 -31.66
C ASP A 886 24.79 18.73 -31.18
N SER A 887 23.79 19.04 -32.01
CA SER A 887 22.39 19.16 -31.56
C SER A 887 21.60 17.85 -31.55
N ASN A 888 20.64 17.67 -30.62
CA ASN A 888 19.92 16.41 -30.51
C ASN A 888 19.07 16.07 -31.75
N CYS A 889 18.59 17.07 -32.50
CA CYS A 889 17.99 16.81 -33.82
C CYS A 889 18.99 16.26 -34.84
N HIS A 890 20.23 16.74 -34.85
CA HIS A 890 21.28 16.25 -35.74
C HIS A 890 21.66 14.80 -35.40
N LYS A 891 21.71 14.46 -34.10
CA LYS A 891 22.06 13.13 -33.60
C LYS A 891 21.11 12.02 -34.07
N ILE A 892 19.83 12.31 -34.32
CA ILE A 892 18.87 11.39 -34.99
C ILE A 892 19.35 10.95 -36.40
N GLY A 893 20.21 11.75 -37.05
CA GLY A 893 20.77 11.48 -38.37
C GLY A 893 22.16 10.82 -38.37
N LEU A 894 22.77 10.57 -37.20
CA LEU A 894 24.10 9.96 -37.10
C LEU A 894 24.07 8.44 -37.31
N GLY A 895 25.23 7.85 -37.60
CA GLY A 895 25.35 6.42 -37.87
C GLY A 895 24.59 5.99 -39.12
N HIS A 896 23.61 5.10 -38.95
CA HIS A 896 22.63 4.75 -40.01
C HIS A 896 21.38 5.66 -39.98
N GLY A 897 21.20 6.45 -38.92
CA GLY A 897 20.04 7.30 -38.69
C GLY A 897 18.73 6.53 -38.57
N VAL A 898 17.68 7.08 -39.20
CA VAL A 898 16.34 6.49 -39.20
C VAL A 898 16.13 5.59 -40.44
N PRO A 899 15.76 4.30 -40.29
CA PRO A 899 15.48 3.58 -39.04
C PRO A 899 16.72 3.06 -38.31
N GLY A 900 16.69 3.08 -36.98
CA GLY A 900 17.70 2.41 -36.15
C GLY A 900 18.12 3.16 -34.88
N THR A 901 18.10 4.49 -34.89
CA THR A 901 18.48 5.30 -33.70
C THR A 901 17.54 5.06 -32.51
N ILE A 902 18.12 4.87 -31.33
CA ILE A 902 17.40 4.83 -30.05
C ILE A 902 17.07 6.26 -29.61
N LEU A 903 15.80 6.50 -29.33
CA LEU A 903 15.28 7.77 -28.85
C LEU A 903 14.92 7.63 -27.38
N GLN A 904 15.55 8.42 -26.51
CA GLN A 904 15.07 8.64 -25.15
C GLN A 904 13.92 9.66 -25.21
N MET A 905 12.69 9.18 -25.01
CA MET A 905 11.43 9.90 -25.21
C MET A 905 10.99 10.60 -23.92
N PRO A 906 10.46 11.84 -24.01
CA PRO A 906 9.95 12.54 -22.82
C PRO A 906 8.73 11.86 -22.20
N PRO A 907 8.53 11.98 -20.87
CA PRO A 907 7.31 11.55 -20.20
C PRO A 907 6.06 12.12 -20.88
N GLY A 908 5.12 11.24 -21.26
CA GLY A 908 3.92 11.60 -22.01
C GLY A 908 3.99 11.41 -23.53
N CYS A 909 5.15 10.99 -24.08
CA CYS A 909 5.40 10.82 -25.52
C CYS A 909 5.59 9.35 -25.94
N GLY A 910 4.80 8.42 -25.40
CA GLY A 910 4.85 6.99 -25.73
C GLY A 910 4.47 6.11 -24.54
N ILE A 911 4.80 4.81 -24.60
CA ILE A 911 4.55 3.84 -23.52
C ILE A 911 5.78 3.51 -22.66
N GLY A 912 6.95 4.09 -22.98
CA GLY A 912 8.20 3.84 -22.25
C GLY A 912 9.34 4.73 -22.72
N LYS A 913 10.33 4.94 -21.84
CA LYS A 913 11.43 5.91 -21.98
C LYS A 913 12.29 5.71 -23.23
N TYR A 914 12.53 4.48 -23.66
CA TYR A 914 13.36 4.19 -24.85
C TYR A 914 12.51 3.62 -25.98
N ALA A 915 12.51 4.31 -27.12
CA ALA A 915 11.89 3.88 -28.37
C ALA A 915 12.94 3.81 -29.49
N VAL A 916 12.60 3.22 -30.64
CA VAL A 916 13.47 3.17 -31.82
C VAL A 916 12.82 3.91 -32.98
N ALA A 917 13.59 4.79 -33.63
CA ALA A 917 13.14 5.52 -34.80
C ALA A 917 12.88 4.58 -35.99
N VAL A 918 11.71 4.68 -36.61
CA VAL A 918 11.24 3.85 -37.73
C VAL A 918 11.19 4.63 -39.04
N ASP A 919 10.72 5.88 -38.99
CA ASP A 919 10.61 6.75 -40.16
C ASP A 919 10.63 8.22 -39.76
N MET A 920 11.20 9.11 -40.57
CA MET A 920 11.19 10.55 -40.31
C MET A 920 11.06 11.32 -41.62
N LYS A 921 9.86 11.87 -41.89
CA LYS A 921 9.53 12.46 -43.19
C LYS A 921 8.88 13.84 -43.03
N PRO A 922 9.16 14.83 -43.91
CA PRO A 922 8.50 16.14 -43.87
C PRO A 922 6.98 16.03 -43.92
N SER A 923 6.31 16.56 -42.91
CA SER A 923 4.86 16.37 -42.72
C SER A 923 4.04 17.03 -43.82
N SER A 924 2.93 16.39 -44.18
CA SER A 924 1.87 16.98 -44.99
C SER A 924 1.28 18.27 -44.38
N HIS A 925 1.39 18.45 -43.05
CA HIS A 925 0.79 19.56 -42.31
C HIS A 925 1.84 20.45 -41.62
N GLN A 926 2.41 21.38 -42.39
CA GLN A 926 3.42 22.36 -41.95
C GLN A 926 2.85 23.51 -41.08
N ILE A 927 1.97 23.19 -40.12
CA ILE A 927 1.26 24.17 -39.27
C ILE A 927 1.76 24.07 -37.82
N LEU A 928 2.40 25.14 -37.34
CA LEU A 928 2.90 25.25 -35.97
C LEU A 928 1.93 25.98 -35.03
N PRO A 929 1.85 25.59 -33.75
CA PRO A 929 1.19 26.37 -32.71
C PRO A 929 1.73 27.81 -32.62
N ARG A 930 0.84 28.78 -32.35
CA ARG A 930 1.17 30.22 -32.34
C ARG A 930 2.22 30.61 -31.27
N ARG A 931 2.44 29.77 -30.25
CA ARG A 931 3.50 29.92 -29.25
C ARG A 931 4.86 29.56 -29.84
N VAL A 932 5.02 28.32 -30.33
CA VAL A 932 6.25 27.82 -30.99
C VAL A 932 6.63 28.71 -32.18
N ARG A 933 5.67 29.08 -33.04
CA ARG A 933 5.92 29.97 -34.19
C ARG A 933 6.41 31.40 -33.82
N ARG A 934 6.44 31.78 -32.54
CA ARG A 934 6.98 33.06 -32.06
C ARG A 934 8.37 32.97 -31.45
N SER A 935 8.82 31.79 -31.02
CA SER A 935 10.16 31.59 -30.44
C SER A 935 11.24 31.28 -31.49
N LEU A 936 10.86 31.08 -32.75
CA LEU A 936 11.78 30.64 -33.81
C LEU A 936 12.18 31.78 -34.76
N SER A 937 13.49 31.87 -35.02
CA SER A 937 14.12 32.83 -35.93
C SER A 937 13.78 32.56 -37.42
N HIS A 938 13.48 31.31 -37.76
CA HIS A 938 13.23 30.84 -39.12
C HIS A 938 11.88 30.09 -39.23
N LYS A 939 11.52 29.68 -40.45
CA LYS A 939 10.44 28.69 -40.66
C LYS A 939 11.09 27.29 -40.66
N PRO A 940 10.94 26.49 -39.60
CA PRO A 940 11.43 25.12 -39.61
C PRO A 940 10.56 24.24 -40.51
N ILE A 941 11.04 23.04 -40.80
CA ILE A 941 10.23 21.95 -41.37
C ILE A 941 9.61 21.18 -40.19
N VAL A 942 8.30 20.92 -40.27
CA VAL A 942 7.62 19.94 -39.42
C VAL A 942 7.85 18.56 -40.03
N TYR A 943 8.32 17.61 -39.24
CA TYR A 943 8.46 16.21 -39.60
C TYR A 943 7.35 15.40 -38.94
N ASP A 944 6.85 14.40 -39.65
CA ASP A 944 6.17 13.26 -39.05
C ASP A 944 7.29 12.26 -38.70
N LEU A 945 7.52 12.05 -37.39
CA LEU A 945 8.50 11.13 -36.83
C LEU A 945 7.74 9.90 -36.31
N THR A 946 7.97 8.76 -36.94
CA THR A 946 7.41 7.47 -36.56
C THR A 946 8.43 6.67 -35.76
N PHE A 947 8.02 6.12 -34.63
CA PHE A 947 8.81 5.24 -33.77
C PHE A 947 8.03 3.99 -33.38
N ASP A 948 8.74 2.94 -32.99
CA ASP A 948 8.19 1.75 -32.35
C ASP A 948 9.15 1.26 -31.25
N TYR A 949 8.90 0.07 -30.72
CA TYR A 949 9.70 -0.55 -29.66
C TYR A 949 10.45 -1.80 -30.17
N ASP A 950 10.71 -1.90 -31.48
CA ASP A 950 11.45 -2.99 -32.11
C ASP A 950 12.97 -2.74 -32.09
N PHE A 951 13.59 -3.06 -30.94
CA PHE A 951 15.05 -3.02 -30.78
C PHE A 951 15.84 -3.98 -31.69
N THR A 952 15.19 -4.80 -32.52
CA THR A 952 15.90 -5.54 -33.58
C THR A 952 16.32 -4.64 -34.75
N ARG A 953 15.76 -3.42 -34.85
CA ARG A 953 16.15 -2.38 -35.82
C ARG A 953 17.49 -1.71 -35.52
N VAL A 954 17.97 -1.73 -34.27
CA VAL A 954 19.19 -1.02 -33.87
C VAL A 954 20.41 -1.62 -34.58
N PRO A 955 21.23 -0.80 -35.27
CA PRO A 955 22.44 -1.26 -35.95
C PRO A 955 23.45 -1.91 -34.98
N ARG A 956 24.18 -2.92 -35.48
CA ARG A 956 25.12 -3.75 -34.68
C ARG A 956 26.56 -3.71 -35.19
N ASP A 957 26.84 -2.76 -36.06
CA ASP A 957 28.13 -2.53 -36.72
C ASP A 957 28.79 -1.22 -36.28
N ILE A 958 28.09 -0.40 -35.48
CA ILE A 958 28.60 0.84 -34.87
C ILE A 958 29.20 0.56 -33.48
N GLY A 959 28.48 -0.15 -32.61
CA GLY A 959 28.99 -0.59 -31.31
C GLY A 959 28.02 -1.48 -30.53
N ASP A 960 28.45 -1.95 -29.35
CA ASP A 960 27.63 -2.75 -28.45
C ASP A 960 26.83 -1.84 -27.50
N THR A 961 25.56 -1.56 -27.84
CA THR A 961 24.61 -0.99 -26.86
C THR A 961 24.35 -2.02 -25.75
N GLN A 962 24.53 -1.62 -24.50
CA GLN A 962 24.27 -2.48 -23.34
C GLN A 962 23.17 -1.87 -22.47
N VAL A 963 22.16 -2.69 -22.17
CA VAL A 963 21.01 -2.30 -21.35
C VAL A 963 20.94 -3.28 -20.18
N ARG A 964 20.78 -2.76 -18.96
CA ARG A 964 20.45 -3.54 -17.78
C ARG A 964 19.17 -2.99 -17.18
N ILE A 965 18.26 -3.89 -16.86
CA ILE A 965 16.97 -3.61 -16.22
C ILE A 965 16.88 -4.54 -15.03
N ASP A 966 17.04 -3.98 -13.84
CA ASP A 966 16.76 -4.67 -12.58
C ASP A 966 15.52 -4.02 -11.98
N PHE A 967 14.54 -4.83 -11.61
CA PHE A 967 13.41 -4.38 -10.79
C PHE A 967 13.24 -5.40 -9.67
N SER A 968 12.98 -4.94 -8.46
CA SER A 968 12.85 -5.82 -7.30
C SER A 968 11.96 -5.22 -6.22
N ASN A 969 11.34 -6.13 -5.48
CA ASN A 969 10.67 -5.89 -4.21
C ASN A 969 11.14 -6.95 -3.18
N GLU A 970 12.41 -7.35 -3.26
CA GLU A 970 13.11 -8.18 -2.27
C GLU A 970 14.14 -7.29 -1.56
N VAL A 971 14.00 -7.14 -0.24
CA VAL A 971 14.86 -6.26 0.58
C VAL A 971 16.33 -6.71 0.49
N GLY A 972 17.23 -5.76 0.26
CA GLY A 972 18.67 -6.01 0.06
C GLY A 972 19.05 -6.58 -1.32
N TYR A 973 18.11 -6.76 -2.25
CA TYR A 973 18.43 -7.22 -3.62
C TYR A 973 19.38 -6.25 -4.34
N TRP A 974 19.23 -4.96 -4.10
CA TRP A 974 20.14 -3.94 -4.64
C TRP A 974 21.59 -4.21 -4.23
N ASP A 975 21.86 -4.36 -2.94
CA ASP A 975 23.21 -4.66 -2.44
C ASP A 975 23.75 -6.03 -2.89
N GLU A 976 22.89 -7.06 -2.90
CA GLU A 976 23.32 -8.44 -3.19
C GLU A 976 23.44 -8.80 -4.69
N VAL A 977 22.84 -8.00 -5.58
CA VAL A 977 22.70 -8.30 -7.02
C VAL A 977 22.98 -7.11 -7.94
N VAL A 978 22.60 -5.89 -7.56
CA VAL A 978 22.76 -4.68 -8.42
C VAL A 978 24.10 -4.01 -8.18
N ALA A 979 24.38 -3.61 -6.93
CA ALA A 979 25.65 -3.03 -6.50
C ALA A 979 26.77 -4.08 -6.26
N ALA A 980 26.42 -5.38 -6.25
CA ALA A 980 27.39 -6.46 -6.12
C ALA A 980 28.31 -6.59 -7.35
N ALA A 981 29.61 -6.78 -7.12
CA ALA A 981 30.60 -6.89 -8.20
C ALA A 981 30.35 -8.06 -9.17
N ALA A 982 30.47 -7.80 -10.48
CA ALA A 982 30.13 -8.72 -11.57
C ALA A 982 30.89 -10.05 -11.53
N SER A 983 30.31 -11.07 -10.88
CA SER A 983 30.96 -12.37 -10.68
C SER A 983 31.17 -13.13 -12.00
N LYS A 984 32.44 -13.25 -12.42
CA LYS A 984 32.86 -14.11 -13.54
C LYS A 984 32.79 -15.62 -13.21
N ARG A 985 32.08 -16.03 -12.15
CA ARG A 985 31.81 -17.43 -11.77
C ARG A 985 30.33 -17.71 -11.52
N LYS A 986 29.76 -18.64 -12.30
CA LYS A 986 28.52 -19.33 -11.96
C LYS A 986 28.78 -20.40 -10.88
N SER A 987 28.47 -20.07 -9.63
CA SER A 987 28.33 -21.03 -8.53
C SER A 987 26.92 -20.96 -7.96
N LYS A 988 26.31 -22.11 -7.63
CA LYS A 988 25.14 -22.10 -6.73
C LYS A 988 25.62 -21.61 -5.35
N ARG A 989 24.98 -20.57 -4.82
CA ARG A 989 25.07 -20.21 -3.39
C ARG A 989 24.46 -21.33 -2.54
N SER A 990 24.84 -21.40 -1.26
CA SER A 990 24.43 -22.43 -0.31
C SER A 990 23.34 -21.94 0.65
N LEU A 991 22.70 -22.87 1.38
CA LEU A 991 21.55 -22.58 2.25
C LEU A 991 21.87 -21.59 3.38
N GLU A 992 23.11 -21.61 3.86
CA GLU A 992 23.59 -20.78 4.98
C GLU A 992 24.07 -19.39 4.50
N GLU A 993 24.18 -19.17 3.18
CA GLU A 993 24.55 -17.89 2.55
C GLU A 993 23.32 -17.05 2.15
N VAL A 994 22.09 -17.50 2.44
CA VAL A 994 20.82 -16.83 2.05
C VAL A 994 19.83 -16.68 3.22
N HIS A 995 20.36 -16.73 4.45
CA HIS A 995 19.66 -16.50 5.73
C HIS A 995 18.31 -17.22 5.99
N GLY A 996 17.95 -18.21 5.15
CA GLY A 996 16.72 -18.99 5.25
C GLY A 996 15.49 -18.37 4.59
N ASN A 997 15.65 -17.35 3.71
CA ASN A 997 14.51 -16.57 3.23
C ASN A 997 13.58 -17.28 2.21
N HIS A 998 12.38 -16.72 2.12
CA HIS A 998 11.21 -16.96 1.27
C HIS A 998 11.45 -17.48 -0.16
N VAL A 999 12.55 -17.07 -0.81
CA VAL A 999 12.87 -17.36 -2.22
C VAL A 999 12.77 -18.84 -2.57
N ARG A 1000 13.29 -19.74 -1.74
CA ARG A 1000 13.23 -21.19 -2.04
C ARG A 1000 11.80 -21.73 -1.99
N TRP A 1001 10.92 -21.15 -1.17
CA TRP A 1001 9.50 -21.52 -1.17
C TRP A 1001 8.76 -20.97 -2.39
N LEU A 1002 9.09 -19.78 -2.87
CA LEU A 1002 8.56 -19.31 -4.15
C LEU A 1002 9.06 -20.18 -5.33
N GLU A 1003 10.31 -20.67 -5.31
CA GLU A 1003 10.80 -21.66 -6.27
C GLU A 1003 10.16 -23.06 -6.12
N GLU A 1004 9.84 -23.50 -4.89
CA GLU A 1004 9.25 -24.81 -4.61
C GLU A 1004 7.72 -24.82 -4.82
N GLU A 1005 7.00 -23.74 -4.53
CA GLU A 1005 5.59 -23.54 -4.90
C GLU A 1005 5.45 -23.32 -6.42
N TYR A 1006 6.37 -22.61 -7.09
CA TYR A 1006 6.40 -22.55 -8.56
C TYR A 1006 6.68 -23.93 -9.18
N ARG A 1007 7.50 -24.77 -8.52
CA ARG A 1007 7.64 -26.18 -8.89
C ARG A 1007 6.33 -26.95 -8.68
N ASP A 1008 5.66 -26.81 -7.54
CA ASP A 1008 4.48 -27.61 -7.18
C ASP A 1008 3.20 -27.18 -7.93
N ASP A 1009 2.90 -25.89 -8.12
CA ASP A 1009 1.79 -25.43 -8.98
C ASP A 1009 1.97 -25.98 -10.42
N ALA A 1010 3.21 -26.06 -10.91
CA ALA A 1010 3.56 -26.67 -12.19
C ALA A 1010 3.61 -28.20 -12.18
N HIS A 1011 3.80 -28.85 -11.02
CA HIS A 1011 3.83 -30.32 -10.88
C HIS A 1011 2.42 -30.91 -10.72
N PHE A 1012 1.53 -30.17 -10.04
CA PHE A 1012 0.13 -30.52 -9.85
C PHE A 1012 -0.79 -29.95 -10.94
N GLY A 1013 -0.30 -29.03 -11.78
CA GLY A 1013 -1.01 -28.50 -12.94
C GLY A 1013 -2.14 -27.53 -12.56
N LEU A 1014 -1.94 -26.74 -11.51
CA LEU A 1014 -2.96 -25.87 -10.91
C LEU A 1014 -3.09 -24.50 -11.63
N ALA A 1015 -2.12 -24.15 -12.46
CA ALA A 1015 -2.14 -23.02 -13.38
C ALA A 1015 -1.28 -23.33 -14.61
N SER A 1016 -1.58 -22.68 -15.74
CA SER A 1016 -0.65 -22.66 -16.89
C SER A 1016 0.58 -21.81 -16.56
N ARG A 1017 1.69 -22.05 -17.27
CA ARG A 1017 2.92 -21.29 -17.04
C ARG A 1017 2.75 -19.80 -17.34
N ASP A 1018 1.87 -19.46 -18.26
CA ASP A 1018 1.66 -18.08 -18.70
C ASP A 1018 0.71 -17.35 -17.74
N GLU A 1019 -0.22 -18.04 -17.08
CA GLU A 1019 -0.94 -17.53 -15.89
C GLU A 1019 0.00 -17.34 -14.70
N LEU A 1020 0.93 -18.28 -14.45
CA LEU A 1020 1.95 -18.14 -13.39
C LEU A 1020 2.87 -16.95 -13.63
N HIS A 1021 3.19 -16.64 -14.88
CA HIS A 1021 4.00 -15.48 -15.24
C HIS A 1021 3.18 -14.18 -15.19
N ALA A 1022 1.93 -14.16 -15.67
CA ALA A 1022 1.05 -13.00 -15.57
C ALA A 1022 0.70 -12.62 -14.11
N ARG A 1023 0.67 -13.60 -13.17
CA ARG A 1023 0.51 -13.37 -11.72
C ARG A 1023 1.67 -12.57 -11.09
N TRP A 1024 2.88 -12.74 -11.61
CA TRP A 1024 4.11 -12.16 -11.04
C TRP A 1024 4.53 -10.85 -11.69
N PHE A 1025 4.25 -10.71 -12.98
CA PHE A 1025 4.80 -9.65 -13.83
C PHE A 1025 3.71 -8.85 -14.55
N GLY A 1026 2.43 -9.12 -14.30
CA GLY A 1026 1.30 -8.58 -15.06
C GLY A 1026 1.22 -9.14 -16.49
N SER A 1027 0.07 -9.01 -17.14
CA SER A 1027 -0.08 -9.45 -18.54
C SER A 1027 0.77 -8.62 -19.50
N GLY A 1028 0.82 -7.30 -19.32
CA GLY A 1028 1.51 -6.37 -20.23
C GLY A 1028 3.03 -6.58 -20.31
N ILE A 1029 3.71 -6.70 -19.16
CA ILE A 1029 5.16 -6.98 -19.17
C ILE A 1029 5.45 -8.42 -19.67
N ILE A 1030 4.53 -9.37 -19.50
CA ILE A 1030 4.67 -10.69 -20.11
C ILE A 1030 4.53 -10.63 -21.64
N GLU A 1031 3.58 -9.86 -22.18
CA GLU A 1031 3.49 -9.63 -23.62
C GLU A 1031 4.69 -8.85 -24.17
N TRP A 1032 5.31 -7.96 -23.39
CA TRP A 1032 6.57 -7.29 -23.73
C TRP A 1032 7.77 -8.27 -23.72
N LEU A 1033 7.94 -9.05 -22.64
CA LEU A 1033 8.99 -10.06 -22.51
C LEU A 1033 8.85 -11.20 -23.55
N HIS A 1034 7.63 -11.53 -23.99
CA HIS A 1034 7.43 -12.49 -25.08
C HIS A 1034 7.93 -11.98 -26.43
N ARG A 1035 7.85 -10.68 -26.71
CA ARG A 1035 8.46 -10.05 -27.91
C ARG A 1035 9.98 -10.03 -27.80
N GLY A 1036 10.52 -9.74 -26.62
CA GLY A 1036 11.97 -9.76 -26.36
C GLY A 1036 12.62 -11.16 -26.41
N ARG A 1037 11.86 -12.23 -26.11
CA ARG A 1037 12.39 -13.60 -25.95
C ARG A 1037 12.87 -14.31 -27.21
N ASP A 1038 12.56 -13.82 -28.42
CA ASP A 1038 13.13 -14.35 -29.67
C ASP A 1038 14.51 -13.75 -30.00
N VAL A 1039 15.06 -12.87 -29.14
CA VAL A 1039 16.39 -12.27 -29.32
C VAL A 1039 17.49 -13.15 -28.67
N ALA A 1040 18.30 -13.78 -29.53
CA ALA A 1040 19.44 -14.66 -29.23
C ALA A 1040 19.07 -16.08 -28.70
N VAL A 1041 19.80 -17.16 -29.02
CA VAL A 1041 21.22 -17.28 -29.41
C VAL A 1041 21.43 -18.23 -30.60
N PRO A 1042 22.22 -17.85 -31.64
CA PRO A 1042 22.77 -18.80 -32.60
C PRO A 1042 23.81 -19.75 -31.97
N SER A 1043 23.37 -20.95 -31.57
CA SER A 1043 24.23 -22.11 -31.30
C SER A 1043 25.19 -22.10 -30.09
N ALA A 1044 24.69 -21.77 -28.89
CA ALA A 1044 25.23 -22.35 -27.66
C ALA A 1044 24.41 -23.60 -27.28
N ARG A 1045 24.95 -24.82 -27.45
CA ARG A 1045 24.23 -26.06 -27.12
C ARG A 1045 24.02 -26.20 -25.61
N TRP A 1046 22.79 -26.01 -25.14
CA TRP A 1046 22.34 -26.51 -23.84
C TRP A 1046 21.95 -28.00 -23.97
N PRO A 1047 22.64 -28.94 -23.29
CA PRO A 1047 22.15 -30.31 -23.12
C PRO A 1047 21.01 -30.33 -22.09
N PRO A 1048 20.09 -31.31 -22.13
CA PRO A 1048 18.95 -31.34 -21.23
C PRO A 1048 19.39 -31.59 -19.77
N ALA A 1049 19.13 -30.62 -18.90
CA ALA A 1049 19.21 -30.81 -17.46
C ALA A 1049 18.16 -31.85 -17.03
N ARG A 1050 18.61 -32.92 -16.37
CA ARG A 1050 17.72 -33.96 -15.82
C ARG A 1050 17.18 -33.52 -14.47
N ALA A 1051 16.09 -34.17 -14.05
CA ALA A 1051 15.47 -33.98 -12.75
C ALA A 1051 16.47 -34.11 -11.58
N GLY A 1052 16.27 -33.27 -10.56
CA GLY A 1052 17.01 -33.13 -9.33
C GLY A 1052 16.35 -32.03 -8.49
#